data_AF-A0A2G8L668-F1
#
_entry.id   AF-A0A2G8L668-F1
#
_cell.length_a   1.000
_cell.length_b   1.000
_cell.length_c   1.000
_cell.angle_alpha   90.00
_cell.angle_beta   90.00
_cell.angle_gamma   90.00
#
_symmetry.space_group_name_H-M   'P 1'
#
loop_
_entity.id
_entity.type
_entity.pdbx_description
1 polymer ?
#
loop_
_entity_poly.entity_id
_entity_poly.type
_entity_poly.pdbx_seq_one_letter_code
_entity_poly.pdbx_strand_id
1 'polypeptide(L)'
;MTRTVEWRLVLLLFFSVIVFSGSFVAGQNINDNGTLTFDALPEGDAYNIDSGDIELGGFTLKTTWNIIDGFLKLISPAGPPYDVIIDVINGAIDIDIQSLFSKVQGNITGFVVLFFLGLLFAIIFFLFLIFFCCCRLLCDNCGGKMEQTNSSNFEKLRCVYTGILLLMLFCLIFGAVTALAVSGYTSSQVSDLPDTINNNIDDMLTYVNNTVKEINFLIDKQLPWTVKQVSNDLNDVGDLVGVPVREGLRPTVGAAIAAVYPLANNLSATLSAMEDVNSTQFDLEYLYVDLDTNLSSILTRLDTHCVTCNCCSGFAYSGLSMNMDPRDTQLSPSVSGTFPQEALDASIMALRDVVDLDLSSAADNGSENFENIPTVLADTTSELADELTKVLSKVSGTISSSVEPVESKISALNTQAEEVQDFLTPILVDVVAYDGFRDIAMTVVFGFILFLAGLFVVGVCLAISGCILNKSPPSKRSSLESCGGCVIMIAAALSGLLVPPFMLVSSFTFITGDIDRLVCDNIISREIFVETIDKPDAIIDGYFLGDLLFQNSSIDITVTGLLNACENNKGIYTAFKLENLIDIAQFTNIGQYVGDLDSQFDNITVNFSNVNILTGETRSSLEEFQNSSNYEISWDVFLAELSKPVTYDVNQGNDLSVLAGTMRTAAATINNTGDRAAIEGFAEELDVISKPYGSIH
;
A
#
# COMPACT_ATOMS: atom_id res chain seq x y z
N MET A 1 53.77 20.02 -16.44
CA MET A 1 52.48 20.48 -15.88
C MET A 1 51.37 19.54 -16.37
N THR A 2 51.56 18.22 -16.19
CA THR A 2 50.82 17.16 -16.90
C THR A 2 50.71 15.86 -16.07
N ARG A 3 50.76 15.97 -14.73
CA ARG A 3 50.63 14.81 -13.82
C ARG A 3 49.56 14.97 -12.72
N THR A 4 48.89 16.13 -12.67
CA THR A 4 47.84 16.42 -11.69
C THR A 4 46.42 16.33 -12.26
N VAL A 5 46.28 16.05 -13.56
CA VAL A 5 44.97 15.95 -14.24
C VAL A 5 44.44 14.50 -14.24
N GLU A 6 45.31 13.50 -14.31
CA GLU A 6 44.88 12.09 -14.33
C GLU A 6 44.26 11.61 -13.01
N TRP A 7 44.76 12.08 -11.86
CA TRP A 7 44.18 11.72 -10.56
C TRP A 7 42.80 12.31 -10.32
N ARG A 8 42.47 13.45 -10.95
CA ARG A 8 41.13 14.07 -10.85
C ARG A 8 40.11 13.35 -11.73
N LEU A 9 40.51 12.82 -12.90
CA LEU A 9 39.63 11.99 -13.72
C LEU A 9 39.36 10.62 -13.07
N VAL A 10 40.36 10.01 -12.43
CA VAL A 10 40.18 8.72 -11.73
C VAL A 10 39.32 8.87 -10.46
N LEU A 11 39.45 9.98 -9.72
CA LEU A 11 38.57 10.27 -8.58
C LEU A 11 37.14 10.65 -9.00
N LEU A 12 36.95 11.33 -10.13
CA LEU A 12 35.62 11.61 -10.68
C LEU A 12 34.95 10.34 -11.23
N LEU A 13 35.70 9.41 -11.83
CA LEU A 13 35.20 8.11 -12.25
C LEU A 13 34.90 7.17 -11.08
N PHE A 14 35.68 7.24 -9.99
CA PHE A 14 35.37 6.50 -8.75
C PHE A 14 34.15 7.08 -8.02
N PHE A 15 33.93 8.40 -8.06
CA PHE A 15 32.71 9.00 -7.51
C PHE A 15 31.49 8.83 -8.41
N SER A 16 31.63 8.75 -9.74
CA SER A 16 30.50 8.47 -10.63
C SER A 16 30.04 7.00 -10.59
N VAL A 17 30.89 6.08 -10.13
CA VAL A 17 30.50 4.68 -9.88
C VAL A 17 29.92 4.48 -8.47
N ILE A 18 30.16 5.39 -7.52
CA ILE A 18 29.58 5.36 -6.16
C ILE A 18 28.30 6.22 -6.04
N VAL A 19 28.01 7.07 -7.05
CA VAL A 19 26.73 7.77 -7.22
C VAL A 19 25.93 7.20 -8.40
N PHE A 20 26.27 6.00 -8.87
CA PHE A 20 25.24 5.12 -9.39
C PHE A 20 24.43 4.70 -8.18
N SER A 21 23.34 5.44 -7.98
CA SER A 21 22.19 5.08 -7.18
C SER A 21 22.12 3.57 -6.99
N GLY A 22 22.66 3.13 -5.85
CA GLY A 22 21.90 2.27 -4.97
C GLY A 22 20.61 3.01 -4.64
N SER A 23 19.73 3.14 -5.62
CA SER A 23 18.37 2.72 -5.41
C SER A 23 18.55 1.31 -4.88
N PHE A 24 18.64 1.18 -3.56
CA PHE A 24 17.79 0.21 -2.92
C PHE A 24 16.41 0.53 -3.48
N VAL A 25 16.10 -0.05 -4.64
CA VAL A 25 14.73 -0.40 -4.98
C VAL A 25 14.40 -1.24 -3.76
N ALA A 26 13.68 -0.61 -2.83
CA ALA A 26 13.13 -1.28 -1.68
C ALA A 26 12.23 -2.34 -2.31
N GLY A 27 12.80 -3.52 -2.54
CA GLY A 27 12.05 -4.68 -2.99
C GLY A 27 10.95 -4.91 -1.97
N GLN A 28 9.85 -5.50 -2.40
CA GLN A 28 8.80 -6.01 -1.53
C GLN A 28 9.38 -6.56 -0.23
N ASN A 29 9.09 -5.90 0.88
CA ASN A 29 9.63 -6.26 2.19
C ASN A 29 8.54 -6.25 3.24
N ILE A 30 8.64 -7.21 4.15
CA ILE A 30 7.83 -7.29 5.37
C ILE A 30 8.68 -6.64 6.45
N ASN A 31 8.18 -5.55 7.03
CA ASN A 31 8.85 -4.91 8.16
C ASN A 31 8.62 -5.72 9.43
N ASP A 32 9.50 -5.57 10.42
CA ASP A 32 9.43 -6.29 11.71
C ASP A 32 8.11 -6.10 12.48
N ASN A 33 7.31 -5.10 12.11
CA ASN A 33 6.00 -4.80 12.67
C ASN A 33 4.81 -5.35 11.85
N GLY A 34 5.05 -6.19 10.84
CA GLY A 34 4.01 -6.73 9.96
C GLY A 34 3.52 -5.75 8.89
N THR A 35 4.16 -4.59 8.71
CA THR A 35 3.80 -3.66 7.63
C THR A 35 4.44 -4.08 6.31
N LEU A 36 3.65 -4.09 5.24
CA LEU A 36 4.09 -4.38 3.88
C LEU A 36 4.63 -3.11 3.23
N THR A 37 5.85 -3.19 2.69
CA THR A 37 6.42 -2.14 1.82
C THR A 37 6.34 -2.61 0.38
N PHE A 38 5.55 -1.92 -0.44
CA PHE A 38 5.40 -2.22 -1.87
C PHE A 38 6.58 -1.66 -2.69
N ASP A 39 6.84 -2.28 -3.83
CA ASP A 39 7.81 -1.74 -4.79
C ASP A 39 7.33 -0.38 -5.34
N ALA A 40 8.29 0.43 -5.78
CA ALA A 40 7.98 1.59 -6.61
C ALA A 40 7.28 1.14 -7.91
N LEU A 41 6.36 1.98 -8.40
CA LEU A 41 5.77 1.79 -9.72
C LEU A 41 6.87 1.74 -10.79
N PRO A 42 6.68 0.93 -11.85
CA PRO A 42 7.65 0.85 -12.94
C PRO A 42 7.85 2.22 -13.57
N GLU A 43 9.09 2.53 -13.96
CA GLU A 43 9.37 3.71 -14.76
C GLU A 43 8.67 3.55 -16.11
N GLY A 44 7.80 4.51 -16.45
CA GLY A 44 7.10 4.55 -17.73
C GLY A 44 8.03 4.86 -18.90
N ASP A 45 7.54 4.66 -20.12
CA ASP A 45 8.21 5.16 -21.32
C ASP A 45 8.29 6.69 -21.26
N ALA A 46 9.40 7.23 -21.77
CA ALA A 46 9.63 8.67 -21.79
C ALA A 46 8.70 9.37 -22.78
N TYR A 47 8.21 10.54 -22.39
CA TYR A 47 7.49 11.45 -23.28
C TYR A 47 8.46 12.11 -24.25
N ASN A 48 7.98 12.42 -25.45
CA ASN A 48 8.74 13.13 -26.49
C ASN A 48 8.84 14.63 -26.19
N ILE A 49 7.84 15.22 -25.52
CA ILE A 49 7.83 16.63 -25.15
C ILE A 49 8.33 16.79 -23.71
N ASP A 50 9.43 17.51 -23.55
CA ASP A 50 9.93 17.86 -22.23
C ASP A 50 9.04 18.92 -21.57
N SER A 51 8.73 18.74 -20.28
CA SER A 51 7.88 19.67 -19.51
C SER A 51 8.35 21.14 -19.48
N GLY A 52 9.61 21.40 -19.85
CA GLY A 52 10.20 22.74 -19.99
C GLY A 52 9.92 23.41 -21.34
N ASP A 53 9.46 22.68 -22.35
CA ASP A 53 9.23 23.15 -23.72
C ASP A 53 7.76 23.51 -24.00
N ILE A 54 6.88 23.37 -22.99
CA ILE A 54 5.48 23.82 -23.06
C ILE A 54 5.43 25.34 -22.84
N GLU A 55 6.08 26.10 -23.71
CA GLU A 55 5.78 27.52 -23.84
C GLU A 55 4.52 27.65 -24.69
N LEU A 56 3.43 28.19 -24.10
CA LEU A 56 2.31 28.70 -24.90
C LEU A 56 2.90 29.75 -25.87
N GLY A 57 3.14 29.33 -27.12
CA GLY A 57 3.87 30.07 -28.14
C GLY A 57 3.40 31.51 -28.21
N GLY A 58 4.16 32.41 -27.58
CA GLY A 58 3.84 33.82 -27.54
C GLY A 58 4.46 34.51 -28.72
N PHE A 59 3.65 35.04 -29.64
CA PHE A 59 4.18 35.92 -30.67
C PHE A 59 4.98 37.06 -30.01
N THR A 60 6.24 37.21 -30.42
CA THR A 60 7.21 38.14 -29.80
C THR A 60 6.73 39.60 -29.79
N LEU A 61 5.77 39.97 -30.65
CA LEU A 61 5.09 41.27 -30.66
C LEU A 61 3.62 41.15 -30.20
N LYS A 62 3.43 40.80 -28.92
CA LYS A 62 2.10 40.63 -28.29
C LYS A 62 1.11 41.78 -28.56
N THR A 63 1.58 43.03 -28.58
CA THR A 63 0.73 44.20 -28.88
C THR A 63 0.18 44.17 -30.31
N THR A 64 1.01 43.78 -31.28
CA THR A 64 0.59 43.67 -32.68
C THR A 64 -0.43 42.55 -32.85
N TRP A 65 -0.21 41.41 -32.18
CA TRP A 65 -1.17 40.31 -32.17
C TRP A 65 -2.52 40.73 -31.58
N ASN A 66 -2.54 41.43 -30.46
CA ASN A 66 -3.78 41.91 -29.84
C ASN A 66 -4.56 42.89 -30.75
N ILE A 67 -3.85 43.70 -31.55
CA ILE A 67 -4.50 44.59 -32.54
C ILE A 67 -5.12 43.78 -33.68
N ILE A 68 -4.40 42.77 -34.17
CA ILE A 68 -4.90 41.86 -35.22
C ILE A 68 -6.13 41.11 -34.70
N ASP A 69 -6.03 40.48 -33.53
CA ASP A 69 -7.12 39.79 -32.84
C ASP A 69 -8.34 40.72 -32.65
N GLY A 70 -8.14 41.91 -32.10
CA GLY A 70 -9.22 42.89 -31.91
C GLY A 70 -9.87 43.35 -33.23
N PHE A 71 -9.08 43.50 -34.30
CA PHE A 71 -9.61 43.80 -35.64
C PHE A 71 -10.42 42.63 -36.21
N LEU A 72 -9.93 41.40 -36.06
CA LEU A 72 -10.65 40.19 -36.48
C LEU A 72 -11.98 40.03 -35.73
N LYS A 73 -12.04 40.32 -34.42
CA LYS A 73 -13.29 40.35 -33.62
C LYS A 73 -14.29 41.38 -34.12
N LEU A 74 -13.79 42.52 -34.59
CA LEU A 74 -14.65 43.60 -35.10
C LEU A 74 -15.31 43.23 -36.42
N ILE A 75 -14.58 42.54 -37.32
CA ILE A 75 -15.08 42.21 -38.66
C ILE A 75 -15.87 40.90 -38.69
N SER A 76 -15.58 39.97 -37.77
CA SER A 76 -16.30 38.70 -37.62
C SER A 76 -16.73 38.53 -36.16
N PRO A 77 -17.86 39.16 -35.75
CA PRO A 77 -18.34 39.14 -34.37
C PRO A 77 -19.19 37.91 -34.02
N ALA A 78 -19.59 37.11 -35.02
CA ALA A 78 -20.42 35.93 -34.82
C ALA A 78 -19.55 34.67 -34.64
N GLY A 79 -20.07 33.70 -33.86
CA GLY A 79 -19.38 32.44 -33.57
C GLY A 79 -19.43 31.44 -34.75
N PRO A 80 -18.63 30.37 -34.73
CA PRO A 80 -18.64 29.34 -35.75
C PRO A 80 -20.02 28.74 -36.01
N PRO A 81 -20.31 28.27 -37.23
CA PRO A 81 -21.54 27.55 -37.54
C PRO A 81 -21.46 26.12 -36.98
N TYR A 82 -21.62 25.95 -35.66
CA TYR A 82 -21.50 24.65 -35.00
C TYR A 82 -22.42 23.58 -35.60
N ASP A 83 -23.64 23.96 -36.02
CA ASP A 83 -24.57 23.05 -36.71
C ASP A 83 -23.97 22.46 -38.00
N VAL A 84 -23.21 23.25 -38.76
CA VAL A 84 -22.56 22.79 -40.00
C VAL A 84 -21.39 21.86 -39.67
N ILE A 85 -20.66 22.16 -38.59
CA ILE A 85 -19.56 21.30 -38.12
C ILE A 85 -20.14 19.94 -37.70
N ILE A 86 -21.26 19.92 -36.98
CA ILE A 86 -21.98 18.70 -36.59
C ILE A 86 -22.47 17.94 -37.83
N ASP A 87 -23.09 18.61 -38.80
CA ASP A 87 -23.56 17.99 -40.05
C ASP A 87 -22.40 17.32 -40.82
N VAL A 88 -21.22 17.96 -40.85
CA VAL A 88 -19.99 17.42 -41.46
C VAL A 88 -19.47 16.20 -40.70
N ILE A 89 -19.43 16.26 -39.36
CA ILE A 89 -19.01 15.12 -38.53
C ILE A 89 -19.94 13.93 -38.75
N ASN A 90 -21.24 14.17 -38.91
CA ASN A 90 -22.26 13.14 -39.17
C ASN A 90 -22.23 12.60 -40.62
N GLY A 91 -21.31 13.07 -41.47
CA GLY A 91 -21.21 12.65 -42.87
C GLY A 91 -22.38 13.13 -43.75
N ALA A 92 -23.17 14.10 -43.28
CA ALA A 92 -24.27 14.71 -44.02
C ALA A 92 -23.72 15.75 -45.01
N ILE A 93 -23.06 15.30 -46.08
CA ILE A 93 -22.47 16.15 -47.12
C ILE A 93 -23.50 16.54 -48.20
N ASP A 94 -24.76 16.80 -47.83
CA ASP A 94 -25.72 17.46 -48.74
C ASP A 94 -25.81 18.93 -48.37
N ILE A 95 -24.67 19.60 -48.53
CA ILE A 95 -24.52 20.96 -48.08
C ILE A 95 -24.94 21.90 -49.22
N ASP A 96 -26.19 22.34 -49.21
CA ASP A 96 -26.66 23.38 -50.11
C ASP A 96 -25.91 24.69 -49.83
N ILE A 97 -25.23 25.21 -50.86
CA ILE A 97 -24.41 26.44 -50.81
C ILE A 97 -25.25 27.63 -50.32
N GLN A 98 -26.53 27.67 -50.64
CA GLN A 98 -27.41 28.76 -50.23
C GLN A 98 -27.76 28.68 -48.73
N SER A 99 -27.98 27.47 -48.21
CA SER A 99 -28.14 27.22 -46.77
C SER A 99 -26.87 27.53 -45.96
N LEU A 100 -25.69 27.13 -46.45
CA LEU A 100 -24.39 27.50 -45.86
C LEU A 100 -24.20 28.99 -45.78
N PHE A 101 -24.44 29.68 -46.90
CA PHE A 101 -24.24 31.12 -46.96
C PHE A 101 -25.11 31.83 -45.92
N SER A 102 -26.34 31.36 -45.67
CA SER A 102 -27.21 31.91 -44.63
C SER A 102 -26.73 31.62 -43.20
N LYS A 103 -26.13 30.45 -42.94
CA LYS A 103 -25.60 30.05 -41.62
C LYS A 103 -24.26 30.72 -41.30
N VAL A 104 -23.41 30.99 -42.30
CA VAL A 104 -22.07 31.60 -42.12
C VAL A 104 -22.07 33.11 -42.45
N GLN A 105 -23.22 33.69 -42.78
CA GLN A 105 -23.35 35.10 -43.18
C GLN A 105 -22.80 36.05 -42.10
N GLY A 106 -23.05 35.78 -40.82
CA GLY A 106 -22.59 36.60 -39.69
C GLY A 106 -21.07 36.73 -39.61
N ASN A 107 -20.34 35.66 -39.94
CA ASN A 107 -18.89 35.57 -39.79
C ASN A 107 -18.18 36.15 -41.03
N ILE A 108 -18.75 35.94 -42.21
CA ILE A 108 -18.13 36.32 -43.50
C ILE A 108 -18.49 37.75 -43.91
N THR A 109 -19.51 38.39 -43.32
CA THR A 109 -19.99 39.73 -43.72
C THR A 109 -18.88 40.78 -43.69
N GLY A 110 -18.08 40.86 -42.62
CA GLY A 110 -17.00 41.85 -42.54
C GLY A 110 -15.89 41.62 -43.58
N PHE A 111 -15.52 40.36 -43.81
CA PHE A 111 -14.56 39.98 -44.85
C PHE A 111 -15.04 40.35 -46.26
N VAL A 112 -16.33 40.14 -46.55
CA VAL A 112 -16.95 40.52 -47.83
C VAL A 112 -16.97 42.05 -48.00
N VAL A 113 -17.28 42.81 -46.94
CA VAL A 113 -17.23 44.28 -46.98
C VAL A 113 -15.80 44.77 -47.27
N LEU A 114 -14.78 44.17 -46.63
CA LEU A 114 -13.38 44.51 -46.89
C LEU A 114 -12.94 44.16 -48.31
N PHE A 115 -13.39 43.02 -48.84
CA PHE A 115 -13.14 42.63 -50.23
C PHE A 115 -13.69 43.68 -51.20
N PHE A 116 -14.96 44.09 -51.04
CA PHE A 116 -15.56 45.11 -51.90
C PHE A 116 -14.93 46.49 -51.70
N LEU A 117 -14.50 46.84 -50.49
CA LEU A 117 -13.78 48.09 -50.23
C LEU A 117 -12.42 48.12 -50.95
N GLY A 118 -11.68 47.01 -50.93
CA GLY A 118 -10.42 46.86 -51.64
C GLY A 118 -10.59 46.85 -53.17
N LEU A 119 -11.64 46.20 -53.68
CA LEU A 119 -12.03 46.26 -55.09
C LEU A 119 -12.36 47.70 -55.52
N LEU A 120 -13.18 48.39 -54.72
CA LEU A 120 -13.55 49.79 -54.96
C LEU A 120 -12.32 50.69 -54.97
N PHE A 121 -11.39 50.49 -54.03
CA PHE A 121 -10.12 51.21 -54.00
C PHE A 121 -9.32 51.00 -55.28
N ALA A 122 -9.16 49.75 -55.74
CA ALA A 122 -8.42 49.45 -56.96
C ALA A 122 -9.02 50.15 -58.19
N ILE A 123 -10.35 50.16 -58.32
CA ILE A 123 -11.06 50.83 -59.42
C ILE A 123 -10.87 52.35 -59.33
N ILE A 124 -11.12 52.96 -58.17
CA ILE A 124 -10.98 54.42 -57.99
C ILE A 124 -9.54 54.86 -58.26
N PHE A 125 -8.57 54.12 -57.73
CA PHE A 125 -7.15 54.43 -57.91
C PHE A 125 -6.74 54.32 -59.39
N PHE A 126 -7.21 53.30 -60.10
CA PHE A 126 -6.96 53.14 -61.53
C PHE A 126 -7.59 54.27 -62.36
N LEU A 127 -8.83 54.66 -62.06
CA LEU A 127 -9.48 55.82 -62.69
C LEU A 127 -8.71 57.11 -62.40
N PHE A 128 -8.29 57.33 -61.15
CA PHE A 128 -7.47 58.48 -60.77
C PHE A 128 -6.17 58.55 -61.57
N LEU A 129 -5.48 57.41 -61.75
CA LEU A 129 -4.26 57.35 -62.57
C LEU A 129 -4.53 57.70 -64.03
N ILE A 130 -5.61 57.19 -64.63
CA ILE A 130 -5.99 57.54 -66.01
C ILE A 130 -6.28 59.04 -66.11
N PHE A 131 -7.10 59.60 -65.22
CA PHE A 131 -7.43 61.02 -65.24
C PHE A 131 -6.19 61.90 -65.00
N PHE A 132 -5.33 61.53 -64.06
CA PHE A 132 -4.09 62.25 -63.78
C PHE A 132 -3.12 62.17 -64.97
N CYS A 133 -2.96 60.99 -65.55
CA CYS A 133 -2.15 60.74 -66.74
C CYS A 133 -2.67 61.59 -67.92
N CYS A 134 -3.97 61.56 -68.21
CA CYS A 134 -4.59 62.39 -69.25
C CYS A 134 -4.46 63.89 -68.98
N CYS A 135 -4.70 64.35 -67.74
CA CYS A 135 -4.58 65.77 -67.38
C CYS A 135 -3.14 66.29 -67.52
N ARG A 136 -2.15 65.45 -67.22
CA ARG A 136 -0.73 65.80 -67.29
C ARG A 136 -0.15 65.67 -68.71
N LEU A 137 -0.51 64.63 -69.47
CA LEU A 137 0.04 64.35 -70.81
C LEU A 137 -0.73 65.01 -71.96
N LEU A 138 -2.06 65.15 -71.86
CA LEU A 138 -2.89 65.66 -72.96
C LEU A 138 -3.28 67.13 -72.78
N CYS A 139 -3.27 67.65 -71.55
CA CYS A 139 -3.77 69.00 -71.25
C CYS A 139 -2.73 69.93 -70.61
N ASP A 140 -1.50 69.47 -70.38
CA ASP A 140 -0.42 70.19 -69.67
C ASP A 140 -0.83 70.80 -68.31
N ASN A 141 -1.93 70.34 -67.72
CA ASN A 141 -2.42 70.75 -66.41
C ASN A 141 -1.90 69.76 -65.33
N CYS A 142 -2.16 70.02 -64.04
CA CYS A 142 -1.69 69.16 -62.94
C CYS A 142 -0.16 68.96 -62.91
N GLY A 143 0.60 70.06 -63.11
CA GLY A 143 2.05 70.07 -63.05
C GLY A 143 2.78 69.66 -64.35
N GLY A 144 2.10 69.64 -65.49
CA GLY A 144 2.70 69.54 -66.83
C GLY A 144 3.42 70.83 -67.25
N LYS A 145 2.82 72.00 -66.98
CA LYS A 145 3.50 73.31 -67.06
C LYS A 145 4.54 73.39 -65.93
N MET A 146 5.83 73.27 -66.27
CA MET A 146 6.96 73.31 -65.32
C MET A 146 7.22 74.71 -64.71
N GLU A 147 6.18 75.52 -64.50
CA GLU A 147 6.25 76.87 -63.94
C GLU A 147 5.96 76.84 -62.43
N GLN A 148 6.90 77.35 -61.62
CA GLN A 148 6.73 77.48 -60.18
C GLN A 148 6.40 78.92 -59.79
N THR A 149 5.18 79.17 -59.33
CA THR A 149 4.76 80.48 -58.80
C THR A 149 5.18 80.62 -57.34
N ASN A 150 6.05 81.60 -57.06
CA ASN A 150 6.62 81.80 -55.73
C ASN A 150 5.69 82.67 -54.87
N SER A 151 4.87 82.05 -54.02
CA SER A 151 4.04 82.75 -53.01
C SER A 151 4.65 82.62 -51.61
N SER A 152 4.44 83.62 -50.74
CA SER A 152 5.08 83.70 -49.41
C SER A 152 4.77 82.53 -48.45
N ASN A 153 3.71 81.74 -48.71
CA ASN A 153 3.31 80.61 -47.87
C ASN A 153 3.82 79.24 -48.39
N PHE A 154 4.50 79.22 -49.55
CA PHE A 154 4.89 77.98 -50.23
C PHE A 154 5.92 77.15 -49.44
N GLU A 155 6.85 77.79 -48.74
CA GLU A 155 7.88 77.11 -47.94
C GLU A 155 7.30 76.35 -46.73
N LYS A 156 6.36 76.98 -46.02
CA LYS A 156 5.66 76.37 -44.87
C LYS A 156 4.80 75.20 -45.33
N LEU A 157 4.07 75.37 -46.43
CA LEU A 157 3.20 74.34 -46.99
C LEU A 157 4.00 73.14 -47.53
N ARG A 158 5.16 73.38 -48.17
CA ARG A 158 6.10 72.33 -48.60
C ARG A 158 6.62 71.53 -47.40
N CYS A 159 7.00 72.20 -46.32
CA CYS A 159 7.46 71.53 -45.10
C CYS A 159 6.37 70.64 -44.48
N VAL A 160 5.12 71.13 -44.41
CA VAL A 160 3.98 70.35 -43.92
C VAL A 160 3.70 69.13 -44.80
N TYR A 161 3.65 69.27 -46.13
CA TYR A 161 3.42 68.13 -47.02
C TYR A 161 4.56 67.12 -47.02
N THR A 162 5.81 67.57 -46.92
CA THR A 162 6.96 66.66 -46.74
C THR A 162 6.88 65.93 -45.41
N GLY A 163 6.48 66.60 -44.32
CA GLY A 163 6.27 65.97 -43.02
C GLY A 163 5.17 64.91 -43.04
N ILE A 164 4.02 65.22 -43.66
CA ILE A 164 2.91 64.26 -43.83
C ILE A 164 3.37 63.06 -44.68
N LEU A 165 4.09 63.30 -45.77
CA LEU A 165 4.60 62.23 -46.63
C LEU A 165 5.58 61.32 -45.87
N LEU A 166 6.50 61.88 -45.08
CA LEU A 166 7.44 61.11 -44.26
C LEU A 166 6.72 60.29 -43.19
N LEU A 167 5.68 60.86 -42.55
CA LEU A 167 4.86 60.14 -41.58
C LEU A 167 4.13 58.95 -42.23
N MET A 168 3.52 59.16 -43.40
CA MET A 168 2.83 58.09 -44.14
C MET A 168 3.82 57.00 -44.60
N LEU A 169 5.01 57.38 -45.05
CA LEU A 169 6.08 56.44 -45.40
C LEU A 169 6.56 55.64 -44.19
N PHE A 170 6.71 56.29 -43.03
CA PHE A 170 7.05 55.61 -41.79
C PHE A 170 6.00 54.57 -41.41
N CYS A 171 4.72 54.92 -41.41
CA CYS A 171 3.63 53.99 -41.13
C CYS A 171 3.60 52.81 -42.12
N LEU A 172 3.84 53.07 -43.40
CA LEU A 172 3.88 52.03 -44.44
C LEU A 172 5.07 51.09 -44.27
N ILE A 173 6.27 51.62 -44.02
CA ILE A 173 7.46 50.81 -43.75
C ILE A 173 7.27 49.97 -42.50
N PHE A 174 6.79 50.58 -41.41
CA PHE A 174 6.51 49.88 -40.17
C PHE A 174 5.51 48.73 -40.39
N GLY A 175 4.39 49.00 -41.06
CA GLY A 175 3.39 47.99 -41.39
C GLY A 175 3.95 46.84 -42.23
N ALA A 176 4.71 47.14 -43.28
CA ALA A 176 5.30 46.11 -44.15
C ALA A 176 6.36 45.27 -43.41
N VAL A 177 7.19 45.86 -42.57
CA VAL A 177 8.17 45.14 -41.74
C VAL A 177 7.45 44.24 -40.73
N THR A 178 6.40 44.75 -40.06
CA THR A 178 5.62 43.92 -39.13
C THR A 178 4.92 42.75 -39.83
N ALA A 179 4.42 42.96 -41.05
CA ALA A 179 3.77 41.89 -41.81
C ALA A 179 4.76 40.78 -42.23
N LEU A 180 5.97 41.15 -42.63
CA LEU A 180 7.05 40.18 -42.90
C LEU A 180 7.47 39.42 -41.65
N ALA A 181 7.58 40.10 -40.51
CA ALA A 181 7.90 39.46 -39.24
C ALA A 181 6.82 38.46 -38.80
N VAL A 182 5.53 38.82 -38.95
CA VAL A 182 4.41 37.90 -38.70
C VAL A 182 4.46 36.72 -39.69
N SER A 183 4.69 36.96 -40.99
CA SER A 183 4.77 35.90 -42.00
C SER A 183 5.84 34.87 -41.66
N GLY A 184 7.06 35.33 -41.37
CA GLY A 184 8.18 34.46 -41.03
C GLY A 184 7.97 33.71 -39.72
N TYR A 185 7.35 34.34 -38.71
CA TYR A 185 6.96 33.65 -37.49
C TYR A 185 5.94 32.56 -37.77
N THR A 186 4.86 32.85 -38.51
CA THR A 186 3.87 31.84 -38.90
C THR A 186 4.53 30.68 -39.64
N SER A 187 5.44 30.95 -40.57
CA SER A 187 6.12 29.89 -41.33
C SER A 187 6.97 28.99 -40.45
N SER A 188 7.68 29.56 -39.47
CA SER A 188 8.42 28.79 -38.47
C SER A 188 7.51 27.96 -37.56
N GLN A 189 6.30 28.42 -37.25
CA GLN A 189 5.35 27.62 -36.46
C GLN A 189 4.69 26.53 -37.30
N VAL A 190 4.42 26.80 -38.58
CA VAL A 190 3.85 25.81 -39.51
C VAL A 190 4.85 24.69 -39.81
N SER A 191 6.16 24.97 -39.88
CA SER A 191 7.18 23.92 -40.08
C SER A 191 7.23 22.92 -38.94
N ASP A 192 6.98 23.38 -37.71
CA ASP A 192 7.09 22.56 -36.50
C ASP A 192 5.74 21.89 -36.15
N LEU A 193 4.66 22.31 -36.82
CA LEU A 193 3.29 21.83 -36.57
C LEU A 193 3.12 20.30 -36.74
N PRO A 194 3.68 19.65 -37.79
CA PRO A 194 3.52 18.20 -37.94
C PRO A 194 4.15 17.42 -36.79
N ASP A 195 5.39 17.75 -36.43
CA ASP A 195 6.12 17.11 -35.34
C ASP A 195 5.42 17.37 -34.00
N THR A 196 4.94 18.60 -33.77
CA THR A 196 4.20 18.97 -32.56
C THR A 196 2.91 18.16 -32.39
N ILE A 197 2.11 18.03 -33.47
CA ILE A 197 0.85 17.25 -33.41
C ILE A 197 1.16 15.76 -33.19
N ASN A 198 2.12 15.21 -33.93
CA ASN A 198 2.48 13.80 -33.81
C ASN A 198 3.02 13.48 -32.41
N ASN A 199 3.94 14.30 -31.88
CA ASN A 199 4.48 14.12 -30.52
C ASN A 199 3.38 14.27 -29.45
N ASN A 200 2.45 15.22 -29.59
CA ASN A 200 1.34 15.36 -28.64
C ASN A 200 0.43 14.12 -28.62
N ILE A 201 0.13 13.55 -29.80
CA ILE A 201 -0.67 12.32 -29.87
C ILE A 201 0.12 11.14 -29.29
N ASP A 202 1.41 11.00 -29.64
CA ASP A 202 2.26 9.92 -29.14
C ASP A 202 2.46 10.01 -27.61
N ASP A 203 2.60 11.21 -27.06
CA ASP A 203 2.70 11.44 -25.61
C ASP A 203 1.39 11.13 -24.90
N MET A 204 0.25 11.45 -25.50
CA MET A 204 -1.06 11.04 -24.99
C MET A 204 -1.18 9.51 -24.96
N LEU A 205 -0.75 8.81 -26.02
CA LEU A 205 -0.75 7.35 -26.06
C LEU A 205 0.23 6.75 -25.04
N THR A 206 1.40 7.34 -24.91
CA THR A 206 2.43 6.96 -23.92
C THR A 206 1.89 7.11 -22.50
N TYR A 207 1.18 8.19 -22.20
CA TYR A 207 0.57 8.42 -20.88
C TYR A 207 -0.45 7.33 -20.52
N VAL A 208 -1.33 6.99 -21.46
CA VAL A 208 -2.34 5.94 -21.27
C VAL A 208 -1.68 4.56 -21.16
N ASN A 209 -0.71 4.25 -22.02
CA ASN A 209 0.03 2.98 -21.99
C ASN A 209 0.86 2.80 -20.72
N ASN A 210 1.51 3.86 -20.23
CA ASN A 210 2.24 3.85 -18.96
C ASN A 210 1.31 3.55 -17.78
N THR A 211 0.10 4.12 -17.81
CA THR A 211 -0.90 3.83 -16.77
C THR A 211 -1.35 2.37 -16.80
N VAL A 212 -1.51 1.76 -17.97
CA VAL A 212 -1.79 0.31 -18.07
C VAL A 212 -0.64 -0.50 -17.51
N LYS A 213 0.62 -0.15 -17.83
CA LYS A 213 1.80 -0.83 -17.29
C LYS A 213 1.83 -0.77 -15.76
N GLU A 214 1.51 0.39 -15.18
CA GLU A 214 1.41 0.56 -13.72
C GLU A 214 0.29 -0.31 -13.12
N ILE A 215 -0.90 -0.32 -13.73
CA ILE A 215 -2.03 -1.16 -13.28
C ILE A 215 -1.65 -2.65 -13.33
N ASN A 216 -1.08 -3.10 -14.44
CA ASN A 216 -0.65 -4.49 -14.62
C ASN A 216 0.45 -4.87 -13.63
N PHE A 217 1.38 -3.96 -13.35
CA PHE A 217 2.37 -4.18 -12.32
C PHE A 217 1.75 -4.40 -10.94
N LEU A 218 0.76 -3.58 -10.56
CA LEU A 218 0.06 -3.74 -9.29
C LEU A 218 -0.69 -5.09 -9.23
N ILE A 219 -1.32 -5.50 -10.32
CA ILE A 219 -2.15 -6.71 -10.38
C ILE A 219 -1.34 -7.99 -10.54
N ASP A 220 -0.26 -7.98 -11.32
CA ASP A 220 0.53 -9.17 -11.62
C ASP A 220 1.66 -9.40 -10.62
N LYS A 221 2.13 -8.34 -9.94
CA LYS A 221 3.25 -8.42 -8.99
C LYS A 221 2.83 -8.15 -7.55
N GLN A 222 2.17 -7.02 -7.29
CA GLN A 222 1.91 -6.59 -5.90
C GLN A 222 0.74 -7.34 -5.27
N LEU A 223 -0.36 -7.55 -6.01
CA LEU A 223 -1.55 -8.24 -5.51
C LEU A 223 -1.28 -9.71 -5.16
N PRO A 224 -0.66 -10.55 -6.01
CA PRO A 224 -0.39 -11.94 -5.69
C PRO A 224 0.63 -12.08 -4.56
N TRP A 225 1.59 -11.15 -4.47
CA TRP A 225 2.52 -11.09 -3.35
C TRP A 225 1.79 -10.80 -2.03
N THR A 226 0.87 -9.83 -2.04
CA THR A 226 0.06 -9.49 -0.85
C THR A 226 -0.78 -10.67 -0.41
N VAL A 227 -1.49 -11.33 -1.34
CA VAL A 227 -2.29 -12.53 -1.05
C VAL A 227 -1.42 -13.65 -0.51
N LYS A 228 -0.19 -13.81 -1.04
CA LYS A 228 0.77 -14.79 -0.53
C LYS A 228 1.21 -14.48 0.90
N GLN A 229 1.44 -13.22 1.26
CA GLN A 229 1.77 -12.88 2.65
C GLN A 229 0.63 -13.18 3.60
N VAL A 230 -0.60 -12.83 3.23
CA VAL A 230 -1.78 -13.19 4.04
C VAL A 230 -1.91 -14.71 4.15
N SER A 231 -1.66 -15.45 3.07
CA SER A 231 -1.67 -16.92 3.11
C SER A 231 -0.57 -17.49 4.00
N ASN A 232 0.62 -16.91 4.03
CA ASN A 232 1.68 -17.32 4.95
C ASN A 232 1.24 -17.10 6.41
N ASP A 233 0.71 -15.92 6.74
CA ASP A 233 0.22 -15.61 8.09
C ASP A 233 -0.91 -16.55 8.52
N LEU A 234 -1.82 -16.90 7.60
CA LEU A 234 -2.89 -17.87 7.83
C LEU A 234 -2.36 -19.30 8.04
N ASN A 235 -1.27 -19.68 7.38
CA ASN A 235 -0.64 -20.99 7.59
C ASN A 235 0.21 -21.03 8.87
N ASP A 236 0.73 -19.89 9.31
CA ASP A 236 1.58 -19.74 10.50
C ASP A 236 0.76 -19.42 11.77
N VAL A 237 -0.55 -19.71 11.79
CA VAL A 237 -1.41 -19.51 12.97
C VAL A 237 -0.88 -20.23 14.22
N GLY A 238 -0.22 -21.38 14.06
CA GLY A 238 0.44 -22.08 15.17
C GLY A 238 1.48 -21.20 15.87
N ASP A 239 2.29 -20.48 15.12
CA ASP A 239 3.34 -19.62 15.68
C ASP A 239 2.80 -18.24 16.08
N LEU A 240 1.97 -17.62 15.23
CA LEU A 240 1.45 -16.27 15.44
C LEU A 240 0.39 -16.20 16.55
N VAL A 241 -0.38 -17.27 16.76
CA VAL A 241 -1.46 -17.32 17.77
C VAL A 241 -1.21 -18.43 18.79
N GLY A 242 -0.85 -19.63 18.32
CA GLY A 242 -0.71 -20.81 19.17
C GLY A 242 0.40 -20.69 20.22
N VAL A 243 1.58 -20.19 19.85
CA VAL A 243 2.67 -19.93 20.80
C VAL A 243 2.27 -18.89 21.86
N PRO A 244 1.75 -17.69 21.50
CA PRO A 244 1.23 -16.75 22.48
C PRO A 244 0.17 -17.33 23.43
N VAL A 245 -0.76 -18.15 22.92
CA VAL A 245 -1.78 -18.82 23.75
C VAL A 245 -1.12 -19.79 24.73
N ARG A 246 -0.20 -20.64 24.26
CA ARG A 246 0.56 -21.56 25.12
C ARG A 246 1.34 -20.79 26.19
N GLU A 247 2.09 -19.76 25.82
CA GLU A 247 2.85 -18.95 26.79
C GLU A 247 1.95 -18.23 27.80
N GLY A 248 0.76 -17.79 27.38
CA GLY A 248 -0.25 -17.21 28.27
C GLY A 248 -0.80 -18.22 29.30
N LEU A 249 -0.93 -19.49 28.91
CA LEU A 249 -1.40 -20.58 29.79
C LEU A 249 -0.29 -21.20 30.66
N ARG A 250 0.98 -21.08 30.24
CA ARG A 250 2.15 -21.71 30.87
C ARG A 250 2.27 -21.42 32.38
N PRO A 251 2.04 -20.20 32.90
CA PRO A 251 2.11 -19.93 34.33
C PRO A 251 1.12 -20.74 35.17
N THR A 252 -0.04 -21.10 34.61
CA THR A 252 -1.09 -21.83 35.34
C THR A 252 -0.97 -23.33 35.10
N VAL A 253 -0.93 -23.74 33.82
CA VAL A 253 -0.91 -25.15 33.43
C VAL A 253 0.44 -25.79 33.72
N GLY A 254 1.54 -25.11 33.40
CA GLY A 254 2.89 -25.60 33.67
C GLY A 254 3.16 -25.75 35.16
N ALA A 255 2.67 -24.83 35.99
CA ALA A 255 2.77 -24.95 37.45
C ALA A 255 1.95 -26.13 37.99
N ALA A 256 0.75 -26.37 37.45
CA ALA A 256 -0.08 -27.50 37.83
C ALA A 256 0.59 -28.85 37.48
N ILE A 257 1.15 -28.98 36.27
CA ILE A 257 1.91 -30.17 35.85
C ILE A 257 3.14 -30.37 36.75
N ALA A 258 3.90 -29.30 37.02
CA ALA A 258 5.08 -29.36 37.88
C ALA A 258 4.77 -29.81 39.32
N ALA A 259 3.57 -29.51 39.83
CA ALA A 259 3.12 -29.92 41.16
C ALA A 259 2.76 -31.43 41.25
N VAL A 260 2.54 -32.11 40.11
CA VAL A 260 2.22 -33.55 40.10
C VAL A 260 3.45 -34.40 40.46
N TYR A 261 4.65 -34.03 40.01
CA TYR A 261 5.88 -34.78 40.30
C TYR A 261 6.18 -34.94 41.81
N PRO A 262 6.18 -33.88 42.64
CA PRO A 262 6.41 -34.04 44.08
C PRO A 262 5.26 -34.81 44.76
N LEU A 263 4.02 -34.69 44.25
CA LEU A 263 2.88 -35.48 44.76
C LEU A 263 3.09 -36.97 44.49
N ALA A 264 3.48 -37.35 43.28
CA ALA A 264 3.78 -38.74 42.91
C ALA A 264 4.89 -39.33 43.79
N ASN A 265 5.98 -38.58 44.00
CA ASN A 265 7.08 -38.99 44.89
C ASN A 265 6.62 -39.17 46.33
N ASN A 266 5.81 -38.24 46.87
CA ASN A 266 5.32 -38.33 48.23
C ASN A 266 4.36 -39.52 48.41
N LEU A 267 3.50 -39.82 47.43
CA LEU A 267 2.60 -40.98 47.47
C LEU A 267 3.38 -42.30 47.45
N SER A 268 4.39 -42.42 46.58
CA SER A 268 5.28 -43.59 46.53
C SER A 268 6.05 -43.80 47.85
N ALA A 269 6.60 -42.71 48.42
CA ALA A 269 7.26 -42.78 49.72
C ALA A 269 6.31 -43.16 50.86
N THR A 270 5.07 -42.66 50.83
CA THR A 270 4.04 -42.98 51.83
C THR A 270 3.60 -44.44 51.72
N LEU A 271 3.44 -44.97 50.51
CA LEU A 271 3.13 -46.38 50.28
C LEU A 271 4.24 -47.28 50.85
N SER A 272 5.51 -47.00 50.52
CA SER A 272 6.64 -47.75 51.06
C SER A 272 6.67 -47.72 52.58
N ALA A 273 6.44 -46.56 53.20
CA ALA A 273 6.40 -46.44 54.65
C ALA A 273 5.23 -47.22 55.28
N MET A 274 4.05 -47.23 54.65
CA MET A 274 2.90 -48.01 55.13
C MET A 274 3.11 -49.52 54.98
N GLU A 275 3.74 -49.97 53.89
CA GLU A 275 4.13 -51.37 53.71
C GLU A 275 5.16 -51.82 54.76
N ASP A 276 6.14 -50.97 55.05
CA ASP A 276 7.13 -51.20 56.12
C ASP A 276 6.45 -51.31 57.49
N VAL A 277 5.47 -50.45 57.79
CA VAL A 277 4.67 -50.52 59.03
C VAL A 277 3.88 -51.83 59.08
N ASN A 278 3.25 -52.25 57.99
CA ASN A 278 2.48 -53.51 57.93
C ASN A 278 3.38 -54.73 58.20
N SER A 279 4.54 -54.79 57.54
CA SER A 279 5.51 -55.88 57.77
C SER A 279 6.04 -55.87 59.20
N THR A 280 6.42 -54.70 59.71
CA THR A 280 7.00 -54.57 61.06
C THR A 280 5.97 -54.91 62.14
N GLN A 281 4.70 -54.58 61.92
CA GLN A 281 3.62 -54.95 62.83
C GLN A 281 3.42 -56.47 62.87
N PHE A 282 3.45 -57.15 61.73
CA PHE A 282 3.34 -58.61 61.68
C PHE A 282 4.47 -59.28 62.47
N ASP A 283 5.71 -58.81 62.30
CA ASP A 283 6.86 -59.29 63.06
C ASP A 283 6.71 -59.01 64.56
N LEU A 284 6.24 -57.82 64.93
CA LEU A 284 5.99 -57.43 66.31
C LEU A 284 4.91 -58.30 66.96
N GLU A 285 3.83 -58.60 66.26
CA GLU A 285 2.77 -59.50 66.73
C GLU A 285 3.32 -60.91 66.99
N TYR A 286 4.09 -61.46 66.04
CA TYR A 286 4.71 -62.78 66.20
C TYR A 286 5.64 -62.83 67.41
N LEU A 287 6.53 -61.86 67.55
CA LEU A 287 7.47 -61.77 68.68
C LEU A 287 6.75 -61.58 70.01
N TYR A 288 5.66 -60.81 70.03
CA TYR A 288 4.83 -60.63 71.22
C TYR A 288 4.17 -61.94 71.66
N VAL A 289 3.61 -62.72 70.73
CA VAL A 289 2.98 -64.02 71.03
C VAL A 289 4.00 -65.03 71.55
N ASP A 290 5.19 -65.08 70.94
CA ASP A 290 6.26 -65.97 71.38
C ASP A 290 6.72 -65.60 72.80
N LEU A 291 6.91 -64.31 73.06
CA LEU A 291 7.28 -63.79 74.38
C LEU A 291 6.21 -64.08 75.44
N ASP A 292 4.94 -63.80 75.16
CA ASP A 292 3.81 -64.06 76.06
C ASP A 292 3.66 -65.56 76.38
N THR A 293 3.79 -66.42 75.37
CA THR A 293 3.72 -67.88 75.54
C THR A 293 4.86 -68.40 76.41
N ASN A 294 6.09 -67.96 76.14
CA ASN A 294 7.28 -68.36 76.89
C ASN A 294 7.20 -67.85 78.34
N LEU A 295 6.80 -66.60 78.55
CA LEU A 295 6.62 -65.99 79.87
C LEU A 295 5.52 -66.69 80.68
N SER A 296 4.37 -66.95 80.07
CA SER A 296 3.24 -67.67 80.67
C SER A 296 3.59 -69.12 81.03
N SER A 297 4.40 -69.79 80.19
CA SER A 297 4.91 -71.13 80.44
C SER A 297 5.85 -71.16 81.66
N ILE A 298 6.79 -70.21 81.73
CA ILE A 298 7.67 -70.06 82.90
C ILE A 298 6.86 -69.77 84.15
N LEU A 299 5.88 -68.86 84.08
CA LEU A 299 5.02 -68.53 85.22
C LEU A 299 4.22 -69.73 85.71
N THR A 300 3.65 -70.52 84.80
CA THR A 300 2.88 -71.73 85.16
C THR A 300 3.77 -72.79 85.81
N ARG A 301 4.97 -73.00 85.25
CA ARG A 301 5.96 -73.95 85.78
C ARG A 301 6.49 -73.49 87.14
N LEU A 302 6.77 -72.20 87.29
CA LEU A 302 7.21 -71.57 88.53
C LEU A 302 6.13 -71.68 89.60
N ASP A 303 4.88 -71.34 89.29
CA ASP A 303 3.75 -71.43 90.23
C ASP A 303 3.52 -72.86 90.70
N THR A 304 3.47 -73.82 89.77
CA THR A 304 3.34 -75.25 90.09
C THR A 304 4.46 -75.72 91.02
N HIS A 305 5.70 -75.30 90.76
CA HIS A 305 6.84 -75.66 91.58
C HIS A 305 6.74 -75.02 92.97
N CYS A 306 6.42 -73.73 93.03
CA CYS A 306 6.29 -72.95 94.26
C CYS A 306 5.19 -73.46 95.19
N VAL A 307 4.03 -73.85 94.64
CA VAL A 307 2.93 -74.48 95.40
C VAL A 307 3.36 -75.84 95.97
N THR A 308 4.15 -76.61 95.22
CA THR A 308 4.59 -77.96 95.62
C THR A 308 5.66 -77.93 96.71
N CYS A 309 6.68 -77.06 96.58
CA CYS A 309 7.80 -76.99 97.53
C CYS A 309 7.53 -76.08 98.75
N ASN A 310 6.55 -75.17 98.65
CA ASN A 310 6.32 -74.08 99.61
C ASN A 310 7.59 -73.25 99.93
N CYS A 311 8.45 -73.08 98.92
CA CYS A 311 9.81 -72.55 99.05
C CYS A 311 10.00 -71.14 98.47
N CYS A 312 8.94 -70.52 97.93
CA CYS A 312 9.02 -69.27 97.16
C CYS A 312 8.57 -68.01 97.91
N SER A 313 8.77 -67.94 99.23
CA SER A 313 8.37 -66.76 100.03
C SER A 313 9.34 -65.56 99.92
N GLY A 314 10.49 -65.74 99.25
CA GLY A 314 11.56 -64.74 99.16
C GLY A 314 11.50 -63.80 97.95
N PHE A 315 10.55 -63.97 97.03
CA PHE A 315 10.37 -63.14 95.84
C PHE A 315 8.88 -63.10 95.44
N ALA A 316 8.44 -62.00 94.83
CA ALA A 316 7.07 -61.87 94.33
C ALA A 316 7.05 -62.14 92.83
N TYR A 317 6.35 -63.18 92.41
CA TYR A 317 6.10 -63.50 91.00
C TYR A 317 4.62 -63.34 90.61
N SER A 318 3.75 -63.15 91.60
CA SER A 318 2.31 -62.92 91.41
C SER A 318 2.08 -61.50 90.88
N GLY A 319 1.68 -61.40 89.60
CA GLY A 319 1.45 -60.14 88.91
C GLY A 319 2.39 -59.85 87.75
N LEU A 320 3.31 -60.77 87.42
CA LEU A 320 4.07 -60.69 86.17
C LEU A 320 3.14 -60.92 84.97
N SER A 321 3.10 -59.99 84.02
CA SER A 321 2.28 -60.09 82.81
C SER A 321 2.88 -59.29 81.66
N MET A 322 2.31 -59.43 80.46
CA MET A 322 2.52 -58.46 79.39
C MET A 322 1.90 -57.11 79.76
N ASN A 323 2.47 -56.00 79.26
CA ASN A 323 2.07 -54.62 79.58
C ASN A 323 1.84 -53.75 78.35
N MET A 324 2.62 -53.96 77.30
CA MET A 324 2.31 -53.52 75.94
C MET A 324 1.51 -54.65 75.28
N ASP A 325 0.45 -54.34 74.53
CA ASP A 325 -0.16 -55.30 73.61
C ASP A 325 -0.25 -54.69 72.20
N PRO A 326 0.53 -55.18 71.22
CA PRO A 326 0.47 -54.69 69.85
C PRO A 326 -0.81 -55.10 69.10
N ARG A 327 -1.65 -55.98 69.66
CA ARG A 327 -2.85 -56.55 69.03
C ARG A 327 -4.18 -56.07 69.60
N ASP A 328 -4.19 -55.27 70.67
CA ASP A 328 -5.41 -55.09 71.47
C ASP A 328 -6.54 -54.33 70.72
N THR A 329 -7.72 -54.95 70.68
CA THR A 329 -8.92 -54.51 69.95
C THR A 329 -10.02 -53.96 70.87
N GLN A 330 -9.71 -53.46 72.06
CA GLN A 330 -10.75 -52.90 72.95
C GLN A 330 -10.85 -51.38 73.00
N LEU A 331 -11.89 -50.88 72.34
CA LEU A 331 -12.42 -49.50 72.36
C LEU A 331 -12.99 -49.13 73.75
N SER A 332 -12.10 -48.69 74.67
CA SER A 332 -12.40 -48.02 75.96
C SER A 332 -12.64 -48.95 77.19
N PRO A 333 -12.48 -48.46 78.46
CA PRO A 333 -12.84 -47.11 78.89
C PRO A 333 -11.77 -46.01 78.83
N SER A 334 -10.47 -46.33 78.73
CA SER A 334 -9.45 -45.25 78.73
C SER A 334 -8.09 -45.69 78.20
N VAL A 335 -8.13 -46.20 76.96
CA VAL A 335 -7.13 -46.24 75.88
C VAL A 335 -5.86 -47.08 76.11
N SER A 336 -5.93 -48.34 75.68
CA SER A 336 -4.85 -49.13 75.06
C SER A 336 -5.04 -49.12 73.53
N GLY A 337 -3.93 -49.07 72.79
CA GLY A 337 -3.91 -48.78 71.35
C GLY A 337 -4.26 -49.97 70.45
N THR A 338 -5.15 -49.72 69.48
CA THR A 338 -5.51 -50.69 68.43
C THR A 338 -4.64 -50.46 67.21
N PHE A 339 -4.00 -51.52 66.70
CA PHE A 339 -3.44 -51.48 65.35
C PHE A 339 -4.58 -51.60 64.33
N PRO A 340 -4.85 -50.57 63.52
CA PRO A 340 -6.00 -50.58 62.62
C PRO A 340 -5.64 -51.31 61.33
N GLN A 341 -5.47 -52.63 61.41
CA GLN A 341 -5.06 -53.49 60.28
C GLN A 341 -5.96 -53.29 59.05
N GLU A 342 -7.29 -53.31 59.24
CA GLU A 342 -8.25 -53.13 58.14
C GLU A 342 -8.11 -51.75 57.47
N ALA A 343 -7.90 -50.69 58.25
CA ALA A 343 -7.74 -49.33 57.72
C ALA A 343 -6.37 -49.14 57.05
N LEU A 344 -5.32 -49.78 57.57
CA LEU A 344 -3.99 -49.77 56.97
C LEU A 344 -3.99 -50.54 55.64
N ASP A 345 -4.57 -51.74 55.60
CA ASP A 345 -4.67 -52.53 54.37
C ASP A 345 -5.51 -51.80 53.31
N ALA A 346 -6.62 -51.18 53.71
CA ALA A 346 -7.41 -50.33 52.83
C ALA A 346 -6.62 -49.12 52.29
N SER A 347 -5.82 -48.48 53.14
CA SER A 347 -4.96 -47.35 52.75
C SER A 347 -3.82 -47.76 51.82
N ILE A 348 -3.20 -48.93 52.06
CA ILE A 348 -2.14 -49.51 51.20
C ILE A 348 -2.72 -49.85 49.82
N MET A 349 -3.89 -50.48 49.76
CA MET A 349 -4.55 -50.79 48.48
C MET A 349 -4.87 -49.50 47.72
N ALA A 350 -5.49 -48.51 48.36
CA ALA A 350 -5.82 -47.23 47.73
C ALA A 350 -4.57 -46.46 47.25
N LEU A 351 -3.48 -46.49 48.02
CA LEU A 351 -2.20 -45.87 47.61
C LEU A 351 -1.55 -46.63 46.45
N ARG A 352 -1.56 -47.96 46.49
CA ARG A 352 -0.99 -48.79 45.43
C ARG A 352 -1.72 -48.57 44.11
N ASP A 353 -3.05 -48.52 44.14
CA ASP A 353 -3.86 -48.22 42.96
C ASP A 353 -3.51 -46.84 42.35
N VAL A 354 -3.23 -45.83 43.17
CA VAL A 354 -2.81 -44.49 42.69
C VAL A 354 -1.37 -44.48 42.17
N VAL A 355 -0.45 -45.18 42.84
CA VAL A 355 0.96 -45.24 42.43
C VAL A 355 1.13 -46.03 41.13
N ASP A 356 0.37 -47.11 40.96
CA ASP A 356 0.39 -47.95 39.75
C ASP A 356 -0.11 -47.20 38.49
N LEU A 357 -0.90 -46.15 38.66
CA LEU A 357 -1.34 -45.27 37.56
C LEU A 357 -0.24 -44.34 37.01
N ASP A 358 0.94 -44.32 37.64
CA ASP A 358 2.10 -43.51 37.24
C ASP A 358 1.74 -42.05 36.94
N LEU A 359 1.44 -41.32 38.01
CA LEU A 359 1.20 -39.87 37.99
C LEU A 359 2.31 -39.07 37.27
N SER A 360 3.55 -39.56 37.28
CA SER A 360 4.66 -38.89 36.58
C SER A 360 4.53 -39.05 35.07
N SER A 361 4.19 -40.25 34.59
CA SER A 361 3.89 -40.49 33.17
C SER A 361 2.66 -39.69 32.70
N ALA A 362 1.62 -39.57 33.55
CA ALA A 362 0.47 -38.71 33.26
C ALA A 362 0.88 -37.22 33.14
N ALA A 363 1.77 -36.74 34.00
CA ALA A 363 2.31 -35.38 33.94
C ALA A 363 3.17 -35.15 32.69
N ASP A 364 3.99 -36.13 32.29
CA ASP A 364 4.81 -36.06 31.06
C ASP A 364 3.92 -35.98 29.81
N ASN A 365 2.88 -36.82 29.71
CA ASN A 365 1.87 -36.74 28.64
C ASN A 365 1.12 -35.40 28.65
N GLY A 366 0.76 -34.91 29.83
CA GLY A 366 0.13 -33.59 29.99
C GLY A 366 1.03 -32.45 29.50
N SER A 367 2.34 -32.54 29.78
CA SER A 367 3.36 -31.60 29.31
C SER A 367 3.54 -31.64 27.80
N GLU A 368 3.63 -32.83 27.20
CA GLU A 368 3.73 -32.99 25.75
C GLU A 368 2.49 -32.44 25.03
N ASN A 369 1.29 -32.75 25.51
CA ASN A 369 0.05 -32.21 24.96
C ASN A 369 -0.05 -30.69 25.10
N PHE A 370 0.47 -30.14 26.21
CA PHE A 370 0.53 -28.70 26.42
C PHE A 370 1.51 -28.01 25.46
N GLU A 371 2.69 -28.60 25.23
CA GLU A 371 3.65 -28.07 24.27
C GLU A 371 3.18 -28.19 22.81
N ASN A 372 2.29 -29.15 22.51
CA ASN A 372 1.65 -29.36 21.22
C ASN A 372 0.44 -28.44 20.93
N ILE A 373 0.05 -27.56 21.85
CA ILE A 373 -1.04 -26.57 21.65
C ILE A 373 -0.91 -25.79 20.32
N PRO A 374 0.27 -25.25 19.95
CA PRO A 374 0.46 -24.56 18.67
C PRO A 374 0.07 -25.41 17.46
N THR A 375 0.49 -26.67 17.43
CA THR A 375 0.18 -27.62 16.35
C THR A 375 -1.31 -27.93 16.30
N VAL A 376 -1.93 -28.22 17.45
CA VAL A 376 -3.38 -28.50 17.52
C VAL A 376 -4.19 -27.30 17.02
N LEU A 377 -3.76 -26.08 17.37
CA LEU A 377 -4.42 -24.86 16.90
C LEU A 377 -4.29 -24.74 15.38
N ALA A 378 -3.07 -24.88 14.84
CA ALA A 378 -2.81 -24.83 13.40
C ALA A 378 -3.66 -25.86 12.63
N ASP A 379 -3.72 -27.10 13.11
CA ASP A 379 -4.51 -28.17 12.49
C ASP A 379 -6.01 -27.86 12.54
N THR A 380 -6.51 -27.37 13.68
CA THR A 380 -7.93 -27.00 13.87
C THR A 380 -8.35 -25.85 12.95
N THR A 381 -7.45 -24.90 12.70
CA THR A 381 -7.74 -23.72 11.86
C THR A 381 -7.38 -23.91 10.39
N SER A 382 -6.76 -25.03 10.01
CA SER A 382 -6.24 -25.25 8.66
C SER A 382 -7.31 -25.17 7.57
N GLU A 383 -8.51 -25.74 7.81
CA GLU A 383 -9.61 -25.71 6.84
C GLU A 383 -10.11 -24.28 6.61
N LEU A 384 -10.23 -23.48 7.67
CA LEU A 384 -10.63 -22.08 7.58
C LEU A 384 -9.54 -21.25 6.88
N ALA A 385 -8.27 -21.45 7.24
CA ALA A 385 -7.14 -20.81 6.59
C ALA A 385 -7.09 -21.10 5.08
N ASP A 386 -7.36 -22.35 4.69
CA ASP A 386 -7.48 -22.79 3.29
C ASP A 386 -8.67 -22.13 2.59
N GLU A 387 -9.82 -22.05 3.24
CA GLU A 387 -11.02 -21.39 2.68
C GLU A 387 -10.78 -19.90 2.46
N LEU A 388 -10.25 -19.19 3.45
CA LEU A 388 -9.87 -17.78 3.36
C LEU A 388 -8.84 -17.54 2.25
N THR A 389 -7.82 -18.41 2.14
CA THR A 389 -6.82 -18.35 1.07
C THR A 389 -7.46 -18.54 -0.32
N LYS A 390 -8.42 -19.46 -0.46
CA LYS A 390 -9.17 -19.67 -1.72
C LYS A 390 -10.02 -18.46 -2.09
N VAL A 391 -10.69 -17.84 -1.12
CA VAL A 391 -11.48 -16.62 -1.34
C VAL A 391 -10.57 -15.48 -1.78
N LEU A 392 -9.45 -15.24 -1.09
CA LEU A 392 -8.48 -14.21 -1.46
C LEU A 392 -7.90 -14.44 -2.88
N SER A 393 -7.60 -15.69 -3.22
CA SER A 393 -7.13 -16.05 -4.57
C SER A 393 -8.21 -15.79 -5.63
N LYS A 394 -9.49 -16.06 -5.31
CA LYS A 394 -10.62 -15.77 -6.20
C LYS A 394 -10.86 -14.27 -6.39
N VAL A 395 -10.73 -13.48 -5.32
CA VAL A 395 -10.79 -12.01 -5.39
C VAL A 395 -9.66 -11.51 -6.26
N SER A 396 -8.44 -11.99 -6.05
CA SER A 396 -7.28 -11.64 -6.88
C SER A 396 -7.53 -11.96 -8.36
N GLY A 397 -8.04 -13.15 -8.67
CA GLY A 397 -8.38 -13.52 -10.04
C GLY A 397 -9.49 -12.66 -10.65
N THR A 398 -10.48 -12.26 -9.85
CA THR A 398 -11.57 -11.37 -10.28
C THR A 398 -11.06 -9.97 -10.58
N ILE A 399 -10.13 -9.44 -9.76
CA ILE A 399 -9.47 -8.16 -10.01
C ILE A 399 -8.67 -8.23 -11.31
N SER A 400 -7.86 -9.27 -11.50
CA SER A 400 -7.09 -9.47 -12.74
C SER A 400 -7.99 -9.51 -13.98
N SER A 401 -9.06 -10.32 -13.95
CA SER A 401 -9.99 -10.41 -15.09
C SER A 401 -10.77 -9.11 -15.33
N SER A 402 -10.96 -8.29 -14.30
CA SER A 402 -11.71 -7.03 -14.43
C SER A 402 -10.90 -5.94 -15.13
N VAL A 403 -9.56 -6.08 -15.22
CA VAL A 403 -8.69 -5.11 -15.91
C VAL A 403 -8.56 -5.37 -17.41
N GLU A 404 -8.79 -6.61 -17.88
CA GLU A 404 -8.76 -6.94 -19.32
C GLU A 404 -9.65 -6.02 -20.20
N PRO A 405 -10.88 -5.64 -19.79
CA PRO A 405 -11.68 -4.67 -20.52
C PRO A 405 -10.98 -3.31 -20.68
N VAL A 406 -10.31 -2.81 -19.64
CA VAL A 406 -9.59 -1.53 -19.71
C VAL A 406 -8.42 -1.61 -20.68
N GLU A 407 -7.64 -2.69 -20.65
CA GLU A 407 -6.57 -2.91 -21.63
C GLU A 407 -7.11 -2.96 -23.07
N SER A 408 -8.23 -3.67 -23.29
CA SER A 408 -8.84 -3.80 -24.61
C SER A 408 -9.34 -2.45 -25.16
N LYS A 409 -9.91 -1.60 -24.30
CA LYS A 409 -10.38 -0.27 -24.67
C LYS A 409 -9.23 0.69 -24.94
N ILE A 410 -8.14 0.57 -24.19
CA ILE A 410 -6.92 1.36 -24.42
C ILE A 410 -6.24 0.94 -25.72
N SER A 411 -6.19 -0.35 -26.02
CA SER A 411 -5.71 -0.83 -27.33
C SER A 411 -6.56 -0.28 -28.48
N ALA A 412 -7.89 -0.25 -28.32
CA ALA A 412 -8.78 0.36 -29.32
C ALA A 412 -8.56 1.89 -29.46
N LEU A 413 -8.24 2.59 -28.37
CA LEU A 413 -7.85 4.01 -28.42
C LEU A 413 -6.53 4.23 -29.16
N ASN A 414 -5.53 3.36 -28.96
CA ASN A 414 -4.28 3.41 -29.72
C ASN A 414 -4.56 3.28 -31.22
N THR A 415 -5.39 2.32 -31.63
CA THR A 415 -5.78 2.15 -33.05
C THR A 415 -6.51 3.38 -33.60
N GLN A 416 -7.44 3.98 -32.84
CA GLN A 416 -8.13 5.18 -33.28
C GLN A 416 -7.20 6.39 -33.39
N ALA A 417 -6.24 6.53 -32.47
CA ALA A 417 -5.25 7.59 -32.54
C ALA A 417 -4.31 7.42 -33.74
N GLU A 418 -3.91 6.18 -34.06
CA GLU A 418 -3.17 5.85 -35.28
C GLU A 418 -3.97 6.24 -36.53
N GLU A 419 -5.28 5.93 -36.59
CA GLU A 419 -6.15 6.34 -37.72
C GLU A 419 -6.23 7.87 -37.86
N VAL A 420 -6.28 8.61 -36.74
CA VAL A 420 -6.26 10.07 -36.74
C VAL A 420 -4.90 10.60 -37.23
N GLN A 421 -3.78 10.02 -36.78
CA GLN A 421 -2.45 10.38 -37.26
C GLN A 421 -2.31 10.12 -38.76
N ASP A 422 -2.78 8.98 -39.26
CA ASP A 422 -2.76 8.61 -40.67
C ASP A 422 -3.62 9.55 -41.52
N PHE A 423 -4.75 10.03 -40.97
CA PHE A 423 -5.58 11.04 -41.63
C PHE A 423 -4.93 12.43 -41.65
N LEU A 424 -4.32 12.86 -40.54
CA LEU A 424 -3.76 14.21 -40.39
C LEU A 424 -2.40 14.36 -41.09
N THR A 425 -1.55 13.34 -41.08
CA THR A 425 -0.20 13.37 -41.67
C THR A 425 -0.16 13.92 -43.11
N PRO A 426 -0.95 13.41 -44.07
CA PRO A 426 -0.93 13.94 -45.44
C PRO A 426 -1.42 15.40 -45.50
N ILE A 427 -2.42 15.76 -44.70
CA ILE A 427 -2.94 17.14 -44.62
C ILE A 427 -1.84 18.08 -44.10
N LEU A 428 -1.12 17.68 -43.07
CA LEU A 428 -0.05 18.48 -42.47
C LEU A 428 1.13 18.68 -43.44
N VAL A 429 1.50 17.65 -44.20
CA VAL A 429 2.50 17.76 -45.26
C VAL A 429 2.07 18.75 -46.33
N ASP A 430 0.79 18.71 -46.75
CA ASP A 430 0.24 19.66 -47.72
C ASP A 430 0.23 21.09 -47.15
N VAL A 431 -0.12 21.28 -45.88
CA VAL A 431 -0.11 22.58 -45.21
C VAL A 431 1.30 23.20 -45.20
N VAL A 432 2.33 22.42 -44.87
CA VAL A 432 3.73 22.87 -44.91
C VAL A 432 4.15 23.23 -46.34
N ALA A 433 3.77 22.42 -47.33
CA ALA A 433 4.06 22.70 -48.74
C ALA A 433 3.37 24.00 -49.22
N TYR A 434 2.11 24.22 -48.83
CA TYR A 434 1.35 25.43 -49.16
C TYR A 434 1.87 26.68 -48.45
N ASP A 435 2.33 26.56 -47.20
CA ASP A 435 2.92 27.70 -46.48
C ASP A 435 4.18 28.22 -47.18
N GLY A 436 5.00 27.33 -47.75
CA GLY A 436 6.14 27.74 -48.57
C GLY A 436 5.75 28.67 -49.73
N PHE A 437 4.65 28.38 -50.43
CA PHE A 437 4.15 29.28 -51.49
C PHE A 437 3.60 30.59 -50.92
N ARG A 438 2.89 30.53 -49.79
CA ARG A 438 2.31 31.69 -49.10
C ARG A 438 3.40 32.63 -48.58
N ASP A 439 4.46 32.11 -47.95
CA ASP A 439 5.56 32.93 -47.44
C ASP A 439 6.36 33.60 -48.55
N ILE A 440 6.64 32.88 -49.65
CA ILE A 440 7.26 33.48 -50.85
C ILE A 440 6.39 34.61 -51.41
N ALA A 441 5.07 34.39 -51.54
CA ALA A 441 4.16 35.40 -52.05
C ALA A 441 4.14 36.66 -51.14
N MET A 442 4.05 36.48 -49.83
CA MET A 442 4.07 37.59 -48.85
C MET A 442 5.39 38.33 -48.87
N THR A 443 6.52 37.62 -48.92
CA THR A 443 7.86 38.19 -49.02
C THR A 443 8.02 39.03 -50.28
N VAL A 444 7.51 38.56 -51.42
CA VAL A 444 7.53 39.31 -52.68
C VAL A 444 6.67 40.57 -52.59
N VAL A 445 5.41 40.47 -52.14
CA VAL A 445 4.49 41.63 -52.07
C VAL A 445 5.02 42.70 -51.12
N PHE A 446 5.34 42.34 -49.87
CA PHE A 446 5.83 43.32 -48.90
C PHE A 446 7.25 43.80 -49.21
N GLY A 447 8.08 42.96 -49.84
CA GLY A 447 9.39 43.36 -50.37
C GLY A 447 9.28 44.44 -51.46
N PHE A 448 8.32 44.31 -52.38
CA PHE A 448 8.05 45.37 -53.37
C PHE A 448 7.51 46.65 -52.73
N ILE A 449 6.64 46.54 -51.72
CA ILE A 449 6.15 47.71 -50.96
C ILE A 449 7.30 48.45 -50.28
N LEU A 450 8.23 47.72 -49.64
CA LEU A 450 9.43 48.29 -49.03
C LEU A 450 10.38 48.90 -50.07
N PHE A 451 10.54 48.26 -51.22
CA PHE A 451 11.32 48.82 -52.34
C PHE A 451 10.75 50.16 -52.82
N LEU A 452 9.43 50.25 -53.01
CA LEU A 452 8.75 51.49 -53.39
C LEU A 452 8.91 52.57 -52.31
N ALA A 453 8.73 52.21 -51.03
CA ALA A 453 8.93 53.11 -49.91
C ALA A 453 10.38 53.62 -49.84
N GLY A 454 11.35 52.74 -50.10
CA GLY A 454 12.77 53.08 -50.19
C GLY A 454 13.05 54.11 -51.28
N LEU A 455 12.46 53.97 -52.47
CA LEU A 455 12.58 54.96 -53.55
C LEU A 455 12.01 56.33 -53.13
N PHE A 456 10.87 56.36 -52.43
CA PHE A 456 10.32 57.61 -51.91
C PHE A 456 11.22 58.24 -50.85
N VAL A 457 11.75 57.45 -49.91
CA VAL A 457 12.68 57.95 -48.88
C VAL A 457 13.95 58.51 -49.52
N VAL A 458 14.58 57.78 -50.44
CA VAL A 458 15.76 58.25 -51.18
C VAL A 458 15.44 59.52 -51.95
N GLY A 459 14.31 59.55 -52.66
CA GLY A 459 13.86 60.72 -53.40
C GLY A 459 13.65 61.96 -52.52
N VAL A 460 13.03 61.80 -51.35
CA VAL A 460 12.82 62.88 -50.37
C VAL A 460 14.14 63.33 -49.75
N CYS A 461 15.03 62.40 -49.37
CA CYS A 461 16.35 62.72 -48.83
C CYS A 461 17.22 63.49 -49.83
N LEU A 462 17.24 63.07 -51.10
CA LEU A 462 17.95 63.79 -52.18
C LEU A 462 17.34 65.18 -52.43
N ALA A 463 16.00 65.28 -52.40
CA ALA A 463 15.30 66.56 -52.56
C ALA A 463 15.57 67.54 -51.41
N ILE A 464 15.58 67.07 -50.16
CA ILE A 464 15.90 67.88 -48.98
C ILE A 464 17.39 68.28 -48.99
N SER A 465 18.28 67.33 -49.26
CA SER A 465 19.74 67.58 -49.29
C SER A 465 20.11 68.57 -50.39
N GLY A 466 19.50 68.47 -51.58
CA GLY A 466 19.68 69.42 -52.67
C GLY A 466 19.19 70.83 -52.33
N CYS A 467 18.11 70.94 -51.56
CA CYS A 467 17.56 72.21 -51.08
C CYS A 467 18.46 72.88 -50.01
N ILE A 468 19.03 72.10 -49.09
CA ILE A 468 19.93 72.61 -48.03
C ILE A 468 21.27 73.08 -48.63
N LEU A 469 21.81 72.36 -49.61
CA LEU A 469 23.11 72.63 -50.21
C LEU A 469 23.13 73.82 -51.18
N ASN A 470 22.00 74.14 -51.83
CA ASN A 470 21.92 75.23 -52.81
C ASN A 470 20.64 76.07 -52.62
N LYS A 471 20.74 77.21 -51.93
CA LYS A 471 19.68 78.24 -51.85
C LYS A 471 19.56 79.04 -53.16
N SER A 472 19.37 78.35 -54.28
CA SER A 472 19.20 78.98 -55.60
C SER A 472 17.72 79.28 -55.90
N PRO A 473 17.42 80.33 -56.68
CA PRO A 473 16.04 80.65 -57.05
C PRO A 473 15.36 79.51 -57.84
N PRO A 474 14.02 79.41 -57.81
CA PRO A 474 13.24 78.28 -58.35
C PRO A 474 13.46 77.97 -59.85
N SER A 475 14.11 78.86 -60.61
CA SER A 475 14.47 78.66 -62.02
C SER A 475 15.80 77.94 -62.26
N LYS A 476 16.64 77.70 -61.23
CA LYS A 476 17.91 76.95 -61.33
C LYS A 476 18.03 75.92 -60.20
N ARG A 477 17.38 74.77 -60.37
CA ARG A 477 17.48 73.62 -59.45
C ARG A 477 18.89 73.04 -59.44
N SER A 478 19.36 72.57 -58.28
CA SER A 478 20.57 71.78 -58.19
C SER A 478 20.37 70.41 -58.86
N SER A 479 21.42 69.82 -59.44
CA SER A 479 21.39 68.49 -60.05
C SER A 479 20.82 67.43 -59.09
N LEU A 480 21.14 67.55 -57.79
CA LEU A 480 20.67 66.65 -56.73
C LEU A 480 19.17 66.79 -56.44
N GLU A 481 18.64 68.02 -56.45
CA GLU A 481 17.20 68.28 -56.27
C GLU A 481 16.40 67.80 -57.48
N SER A 482 16.93 67.98 -58.70
CA SER A 482 16.32 67.44 -59.92
C SER A 482 16.32 65.92 -59.94
N CYS A 483 17.40 65.28 -59.49
CA CYS A 483 17.51 63.83 -59.36
C CYS A 483 16.49 63.28 -58.36
N GLY A 484 16.39 63.88 -57.16
CA GLY A 484 15.39 63.49 -56.15
C GLY A 484 13.96 63.62 -56.66
N GLY A 485 13.64 64.69 -57.38
CA GLY A 485 12.33 64.86 -58.04
C GLY A 485 12.04 63.79 -59.09
N CYS A 486 13.02 63.41 -59.91
CA CYS A 486 12.86 62.31 -60.87
C CYS A 486 12.63 60.97 -60.17
N VAL A 487 13.36 60.67 -59.09
CA VAL A 487 13.18 59.43 -58.31
C VAL A 487 11.78 59.35 -57.69
N ILE A 488 11.26 60.45 -57.12
CA ILE A 488 9.88 60.48 -56.58
C ILE A 488 8.85 60.27 -57.69
N MET A 489 9.04 60.85 -58.89
CA MET A 489 8.14 60.66 -60.01
C MET A 489 8.16 59.22 -60.56
N ILE A 490 9.33 58.59 -60.60
CA ILE A 490 9.49 57.16 -60.96
C ILE A 490 8.80 56.29 -59.91
N ALA A 491 9.02 56.55 -58.63
CA ALA A 491 8.36 55.85 -57.53
C ALA A 491 6.83 55.98 -57.64
N ALA A 492 6.30 57.18 -57.88
CA ALA A 492 4.87 57.41 -58.07
C ALA A 492 4.30 56.66 -59.30
N ALA A 493 5.03 56.60 -60.41
CA ALA A 493 4.63 55.86 -61.60
C ALA A 493 4.60 54.34 -61.34
N LEU A 494 5.61 53.81 -60.65
CA LEU A 494 5.67 52.40 -60.25
C LEU A 494 4.59 52.05 -59.23
N SER A 495 4.31 52.92 -58.25
CA SER A 495 3.18 52.76 -57.33
C SER A 495 1.85 52.76 -58.09
N GLY A 496 1.70 53.60 -59.11
CA GLY A 496 0.54 53.59 -59.99
C GLY A 496 0.29 52.24 -60.65
N LEU A 497 1.37 51.58 -61.09
CA LEU A 497 1.30 50.28 -61.76
C LEU A 497 1.08 49.11 -60.79
N LEU A 498 1.74 49.14 -59.63
CA LEU A 498 1.84 47.98 -58.74
C LEU A 498 0.84 47.97 -57.57
N VAL A 499 0.38 49.14 -57.10
CA VAL A 499 -0.55 49.20 -55.95
C VAL A 499 -1.93 48.60 -56.28
N PRO A 500 -2.56 48.87 -57.45
CA PRO A 500 -3.84 48.25 -57.79
C PRO A 500 -3.84 46.72 -57.83
N PRO A 501 -2.90 46.03 -58.50
CA PRO A 501 -2.88 44.57 -58.48
C PRO A 501 -2.59 44.00 -57.08
N PHE A 502 -1.72 44.64 -56.28
CA PHE A 502 -1.50 44.20 -54.89
C PHE A 502 -2.75 44.34 -54.01
N MET A 503 -3.49 45.43 -54.16
CA MET A 503 -4.76 45.62 -53.45
C MET A 503 -5.83 44.61 -53.87
N LEU A 504 -5.85 44.19 -55.14
CA LEU A 504 -6.73 43.12 -55.59
C LEU A 504 -6.33 41.78 -54.95
N VAL A 505 -5.05 41.41 -55.00
CA VAL A 505 -4.55 40.16 -54.41
C VAL A 505 -4.84 40.11 -52.91
N SER A 506 -4.56 41.19 -52.16
CA SER A 506 -4.86 41.24 -50.72
C SER A 506 -6.36 41.21 -50.43
N SER A 507 -7.20 41.78 -51.30
CA SER A 507 -8.66 41.67 -51.18
C SER A 507 -9.10 40.21 -51.25
N PHE A 508 -8.57 39.43 -52.20
CA PHE A 508 -8.89 38.01 -52.32
C PHE A 508 -8.47 37.20 -51.09
N THR A 509 -7.36 37.55 -50.42
CA THR A 509 -6.94 36.84 -49.19
C THR A 509 -7.89 37.03 -48.00
N PHE A 510 -8.73 38.08 -48.00
CA PHE A 510 -9.77 38.21 -46.96
C PHE A 510 -10.89 37.17 -47.10
N ILE A 511 -11.08 36.56 -48.28
CA ILE A 511 -12.06 35.48 -48.46
C ILE A 511 -11.64 34.22 -47.70
N THR A 512 -10.32 34.00 -47.54
CA THR A 512 -9.74 32.83 -46.85
C THR A 512 -9.38 33.11 -45.39
N GLY A 513 -9.51 34.36 -44.92
CA GLY A 513 -9.02 34.81 -43.61
C GLY A 513 -9.87 34.43 -42.39
N ASP A 514 -10.90 33.60 -42.57
CA ASP A 514 -11.86 33.25 -41.51
C ASP A 514 -11.38 32.12 -40.58
N ILE A 515 -10.31 31.41 -40.95
CA ILE A 515 -9.87 30.17 -40.26
C ILE A 515 -9.45 30.43 -38.81
N ASP A 516 -8.77 31.55 -38.52
CA ASP A 516 -8.31 31.92 -37.17
C ASP A 516 -9.48 32.09 -36.18
N ARG A 517 -10.54 32.80 -36.64
CA ARG A 517 -11.78 33.06 -35.89
C ARG A 517 -12.66 31.84 -35.77
N LEU A 518 -12.71 31.01 -36.81
CA LEU A 518 -13.63 29.89 -36.89
C LEU A 518 -13.11 28.66 -36.14
N VAL A 519 -11.80 28.45 -36.13
CA VAL A 519 -11.18 27.21 -35.64
C VAL A 519 -10.26 27.47 -34.45
N CYS A 520 -9.23 28.30 -34.60
CA CYS A 520 -8.15 28.43 -33.61
C CYS A 520 -8.63 28.97 -32.25
N ASP A 521 -9.35 30.10 -32.23
CA ASP A 521 -9.87 30.69 -30.99
C ASP A 521 -10.83 29.75 -30.24
N ASN A 522 -11.64 28.98 -30.98
CA ASN A 522 -12.62 28.06 -30.41
C ASN A 522 -11.99 26.76 -29.90
N ILE A 523 -10.85 26.34 -30.46
CA ILE A 523 -10.04 25.23 -29.93
C ILE A 523 -9.40 25.65 -28.60
N ILE A 524 -8.78 26.83 -28.54
CA ILE A 524 -8.11 27.32 -27.32
C ILE A 524 -9.12 27.55 -26.19
N SER A 525 -10.27 28.15 -26.50
CA SER A 525 -11.35 28.36 -25.51
C SER A 525 -12.14 27.09 -25.18
N ARG A 526 -11.91 25.98 -25.91
CA ARG A 526 -12.64 24.70 -25.83
C ARG A 526 -14.12 24.79 -26.24
N GLU A 527 -14.59 25.95 -26.69
CA GLU A 527 -15.98 26.20 -27.08
C GLU A 527 -16.40 25.31 -28.26
N ILE A 528 -15.46 24.99 -29.16
CA ILE A 528 -15.73 24.08 -30.27
C ILE A 528 -16.15 22.69 -29.79
N PHE A 529 -15.53 22.16 -28.72
CA PHE A 529 -15.88 20.86 -28.18
C PHE A 529 -17.23 20.92 -27.46
N VAL A 530 -17.44 21.96 -26.65
CA VAL A 530 -18.69 22.18 -25.88
C VAL A 530 -19.92 22.24 -26.79
N GLU A 531 -19.83 22.95 -27.92
CA GLU A 531 -20.96 23.13 -28.84
C GLU A 531 -21.07 22.04 -29.90
N THR A 532 -20.11 21.11 -30.01
CA THR A 532 -20.13 20.00 -30.98
C THR A 532 -20.05 18.63 -30.30
N ILE A 533 -18.85 18.10 -30.04
CA ILE A 533 -18.60 16.72 -29.59
C ILE A 533 -19.13 16.46 -28.17
N ASP A 534 -19.07 17.45 -27.28
CA ASP A 534 -19.50 17.32 -25.88
C ASP A 534 -21.00 17.54 -25.69
N LYS A 535 -21.68 18.06 -26.72
CA LYS A 535 -23.12 18.34 -26.67
C LYS A 535 -23.90 17.03 -26.82
N PRO A 536 -24.74 16.66 -25.83
CA PRO A 536 -25.53 15.43 -25.94
C PRO A 536 -26.51 15.54 -27.11
N ASP A 537 -26.73 14.42 -27.81
CA ASP A 537 -27.64 14.31 -28.95
C ASP A 537 -27.23 15.13 -30.20
N ALA A 538 -26.00 15.67 -30.24
CA ALA A 538 -25.50 16.41 -31.40
C ALA A 538 -25.00 15.50 -32.53
N ILE A 539 -24.18 14.50 -32.20
CA ILE A 539 -23.59 13.55 -33.16
C ILE A 539 -24.33 12.21 -33.11
N ILE A 540 -24.53 11.71 -31.90
CA ILE A 540 -25.23 10.45 -31.61
C ILE A 540 -26.23 10.68 -30.48
N ASP A 541 -27.20 9.78 -30.31
CA ASP A 541 -28.11 9.78 -29.16
C ASP A 541 -27.30 9.59 -27.86
N GLY A 542 -27.17 10.64 -27.05
CA GLY A 542 -26.31 10.72 -25.86
C GLY A 542 -24.94 11.37 -26.09
N TYR A 543 -23.94 10.98 -25.30
CA TYR A 543 -22.57 11.52 -25.33
C TYR A 543 -21.67 10.71 -26.25
N PHE A 544 -21.03 11.38 -27.23
CA PHE A 544 -20.14 10.76 -28.21
C PHE A 544 -18.99 9.96 -27.58
N LEU A 545 -18.25 10.60 -26.66
CA LEU A 545 -17.10 9.96 -26.01
C LEU A 545 -17.53 8.81 -25.09
N GLY A 546 -18.76 8.86 -24.55
CA GLY A 546 -19.35 7.78 -23.76
C GLY A 546 -19.59 6.52 -24.60
N ASP A 547 -20.16 6.69 -25.79
CA ASP A 547 -20.34 5.59 -26.74
C ASP A 547 -19.00 5.02 -27.23
N LEU A 548 -18.04 5.89 -27.55
CA LEU A 548 -16.73 5.47 -28.05
C LEU A 548 -15.95 4.62 -27.04
N LEU A 549 -15.86 5.08 -25.80
CA LEU A 549 -15.08 4.42 -24.75
C LEU A 549 -15.84 3.23 -24.14
N PHE A 550 -17.12 3.42 -23.80
CA PHE A 550 -17.88 2.49 -22.99
C PHE A 550 -18.93 1.69 -23.77
N GLN A 551 -19.16 1.99 -25.05
CA GLN A 551 -20.33 1.51 -25.81
C GLN A 551 -21.64 1.83 -25.08
N ASN A 552 -21.65 2.96 -24.35
CA ASN A 552 -22.78 3.44 -23.59
C ASN A 552 -22.82 4.97 -23.64
N SER A 553 -23.67 5.48 -24.52
CA SER A 553 -23.85 6.92 -24.74
C SER A 553 -24.52 7.65 -23.57
N SER A 554 -25.04 6.96 -22.55
CA SER A 554 -25.63 7.61 -21.37
C SER A 554 -24.59 8.16 -20.39
N ILE A 555 -23.31 7.79 -20.55
CA ILE A 555 -22.23 8.23 -19.66
C ILE A 555 -21.81 9.65 -20.05
N ASP A 556 -21.86 10.57 -19.08
CA ASP A 556 -21.60 12.00 -19.23
C ASP A 556 -20.10 12.35 -19.30
N ILE A 557 -19.36 11.67 -20.17
CA ILE A 557 -17.94 11.97 -20.41
C ILE A 557 -17.79 12.90 -21.62
N THR A 558 -16.96 13.93 -21.45
CA THR A 558 -16.74 15.00 -22.42
C THR A 558 -15.25 15.22 -22.63
N VAL A 559 -14.84 15.61 -23.83
CA VAL A 559 -13.48 16.02 -24.17
C VAL A 559 -13.06 17.21 -23.32
N THR A 560 -13.93 18.20 -23.15
CA THR A 560 -13.67 19.36 -22.27
C THR A 560 -13.49 18.93 -20.81
N GLY A 561 -14.29 17.98 -20.32
CA GLY A 561 -14.17 17.42 -18.98
C GLY A 561 -12.84 16.68 -18.78
N LEU A 562 -12.44 15.88 -19.77
CA LEU A 562 -11.16 15.16 -19.78
C LEU A 562 -9.97 16.12 -19.74
N LEU A 563 -9.94 17.11 -20.64
CA LEU A 563 -8.87 18.11 -20.70
C LEU A 563 -8.77 18.93 -19.39
N ASN A 564 -9.92 19.32 -18.82
CA ASN A 564 -9.97 19.98 -17.51
C ASN A 564 -9.44 19.08 -16.38
N ALA A 565 -9.77 17.78 -16.41
CA ALA A 565 -9.28 16.83 -15.41
C ALA A 565 -7.75 16.69 -15.49
N CYS A 566 -7.20 16.56 -16.69
CA CYS A 566 -5.76 16.51 -16.94
C CYS A 566 -5.06 17.81 -16.49
N GLU A 567 -5.60 18.98 -16.81
CA GLU A 567 -5.06 20.28 -16.39
C GLU A 567 -5.05 20.45 -14.86
N ASN A 568 -6.02 19.85 -14.17
CA ASN A 568 -6.08 19.82 -12.71
C ASN A 568 -5.31 18.65 -12.09
N ASN A 569 -4.43 17.99 -12.85
CA ASN A 569 -3.59 16.88 -12.41
C ASN A 569 -4.39 15.73 -11.77
N LYS A 570 -5.59 15.44 -12.30
CA LYS A 570 -6.37 14.26 -11.89
C LYS A 570 -5.83 13.02 -12.58
N GLY A 571 -5.79 11.89 -11.87
CA GLY A 571 -5.37 10.62 -12.45
C GLY A 571 -6.33 10.11 -13.54
N ILE A 572 -5.82 9.29 -14.46
CA ILE A 572 -6.57 8.72 -15.59
C ILE A 572 -7.88 8.05 -15.17
N TYR A 573 -7.87 7.30 -14.06
CA TYR A 573 -9.07 6.63 -13.56
C TYR A 573 -10.25 7.60 -13.40
N THR A 574 -10.00 8.77 -12.78
CA THR A 574 -11.02 9.82 -12.60
C THR A 574 -11.25 10.64 -13.87
N ALA A 575 -10.19 10.92 -14.64
CA ALA A 575 -10.28 11.75 -15.84
C ALA A 575 -11.12 11.09 -16.94
N PHE A 576 -10.92 9.78 -17.14
CA PHE A 576 -11.67 8.97 -18.11
C PHE A 576 -12.95 8.36 -17.53
N LYS A 577 -13.30 8.63 -16.27
CA LYS A 577 -14.46 8.01 -15.59
C LYS A 577 -14.48 6.48 -15.66
N LEU A 578 -13.31 5.86 -15.44
CA LEU A 578 -13.12 4.41 -15.57
C LEU A 578 -13.91 3.60 -14.53
N GLU A 579 -14.52 4.24 -13.53
CA GLU A 579 -15.50 3.61 -12.63
C GLU A 579 -16.68 2.96 -13.37
N ASN A 580 -16.98 3.40 -14.59
CA ASN A 580 -18.01 2.80 -15.43
C ASN A 580 -17.57 1.50 -16.13
N LEU A 581 -16.26 1.18 -16.14
CA LEU A 581 -15.73 -0.11 -16.58
C LEU A 581 -15.37 -0.99 -15.38
N ILE A 582 -14.66 -0.41 -14.41
CA ILE A 582 -14.14 -1.09 -13.25
C ILE A 582 -14.41 -0.25 -12.02
N ASP A 583 -15.33 -0.71 -11.19
CA ASP A 583 -15.58 -0.10 -9.89
C ASP A 583 -14.56 -0.63 -8.86
N ILE A 584 -13.52 0.15 -8.57
CA ILE A 584 -12.49 -0.23 -7.58
C ILE A 584 -13.10 -0.39 -6.18
N ALA A 585 -14.19 0.31 -5.87
CA ALA A 585 -14.82 0.25 -4.55
C ALA A 585 -15.34 -1.15 -4.23
N GLN A 586 -15.81 -1.90 -5.24
CA GLN A 586 -16.25 -3.28 -5.08
C GLN A 586 -15.13 -4.17 -4.57
N PHE A 587 -13.92 -4.04 -5.13
CA PHE A 587 -12.77 -4.85 -4.75
C PHE A 587 -12.16 -4.46 -3.40
N THR A 588 -12.27 -3.19 -3.01
CA THR A 588 -11.80 -2.74 -1.68
C THR A 588 -12.71 -3.18 -0.53
N ASN A 589 -13.95 -3.59 -0.81
CA ASN A 589 -14.87 -4.09 0.21
C ASN A 589 -14.69 -5.59 0.44
N ILE A 590 -13.57 -5.98 1.05
CA ILE A 590 -13.21 -7.39 1.33
C ILE A 590 -14.32 -8.13 2.09
N GLY A 591 -15.07 -7.43 2.94
CA GLY A 591 -16.21 -8.00 3.69
C GLY A 591 -17.33 -8.56 2.80
N GLN A 592 -17.47 -8.10 1.55
CA GLN A 592 -18.42 -8.70 0.60
C GLN A 592 -17.96 -10.07 0.09
N TYR A 593 -16.65 -10.32 0.04
CA TYR A 593 -16.08 -11.56 -0.51
C TYR A 593 -15.86 -12.62 0.56
N VAL A 594 -15.40 -12.19 1.74
CA VAL A 594 -15.03 -13.08 2.84
C VAL A 594 -16.16 -13.22 3.87
N GLY A 595 -17.17 -12.34 3.83
CA GLY A 595 -18.21 -12.26 4.86
C GLY A 595 -17.66 -11.60 6.14
N ASP A 596 -18.33 -11.88 7.26
CA ASP A 596 -17.90 -11.42 8.58
C ASP A 596 -16.79 -12.33 9.11
N LEU A 597 -15.54 -11.94 8.84
CA LEU A 597 -14.33 -12.62 9.36
C LEU A 597 -14.35 -12.74 10.88
N ASP A 598 -14.81 -11.69 11.58
CA ASP A 598 -14.85 -11.69 13.04
C ASP A 598 -15.77 -12.81 13.54
N SER A 599 -16.95 -12.97 12.92
CA SER A 599 -17.86 -14.09 13.26
C SER A 599 -17.28 -15.48 12.97
N GLN A 600 -16.45 -15.62 11.94
CA GLN A 600 -15.81 -16.88 11.57
C GLN A 600 -14.70 -17.24 12.56
N PHE A 601 -13.91 -16.26 12.98
CA PHE A 601 -12.90 -16.43 14.03
C PHE A 601 -13.51 -16.62 15.42
N ASP A 602 -14.60 -15.92 15.75
CA ASP A 602 -15.33 -16.06 17.02
C ASP A 602 -15.94 -17.47 17.21
N ASN A 603 -16.28 -18.14 16.11
CA ASN A 603 -16.84 -19.50 16.14
C ASN A 603 -15.76 -20.59 16.29
N ILE A 604 -14.47 -20.23 16.21
CA ILE A 604 -13.37 -21.18 16.41
C ILE A 604 -13.30 -21.54 17.90
N THR A 605 -13.96 -22.64 18.25
CA THR A 605 -13.88 -23.22 19.59
C THR A 605 -12.76 -24.25 19.61
N VAL A 606 -11.58 -23.83 20.06
CA VAL A 606 -10.43 -24.73 20.18
C VAL A 606 -10.63 -25.61 21.40
N ASN A 607 -10.86 -26.90 21.16
CA ASN A 607 -11.10 -27.85 22.23
C ASN A 607 -9.78 -28.37 22.81
N PHE A 608 -9.29 -27.74 23.87
CA PHE A 608 -8.14 -28.22 24.63
C PHE A 608 -8.46 -29.39 25.58
N SER A 609 -9.63 -30.03 25.50
CA SER A 609 -9.98 -31.19 26.36
C SER A 609 -9.03 -32.38 26.17
N ASN A 610 -8.29 -32.43 25.05
CA ASN A 610 -7.25 -33.43 24.84
C ASN A 610 -5.97 -33.15 25.65
N VAL A 611 -5.79 -31.93 26.19
CA VAL A 611 -4.72 -31.58 27.13
C VAL A 611 -5.13 -32.07 28.52
N ASN A 612 -5.03 -33.38 28.71
CA ASN A 612 -5.41 -34.03 29.95
C ASN A 612 -4.17 -34.14 30.86
N ILE A 613 -4.11 -33.29 31.89
CA ILE A 613 -3.00 -33.29 32.87
C ILE A 613 -3.13 -34.47 33.84
N LEU A 614 -4.37 -34.81 34.21
CA LEU A 614 -4.73 -35.92 35.07
C LEU A 614 -5.91 -36.62 34.40
N THR A 615 -5.77 -37.92 34.14
CA THR A 615 -6.88 -38.68 33.55
C THR A 615 -8.04 -38.75 34.54
N GLY A 616 -9.27 -38.97 34.04
CA GLY A 616 -10.43 -39.15 34.92
C GLY A 616 -10.26 -40.31 35.90
N GLU A 617 -9.54 -41.36 35.47
CA GLU A 617 -9.15 -42.49 36.30
C GLU A 617 -8.20 -42.05 37.42
N THR A 618 -7.13 -41.33 37.08
CA THR A 618 -6.17 -40.81 38.07
C THR A 618 -6.84 -39.88 39.08
N ARG A 619 -7.77 -39.03 38.64
CA ARG A 619 -8.57 -38.19 39.53
C ARG A 619 -9.45 -39.03 40.46
N SER A 620 -10.14 -40.03 39.92
CA SER A 620 -11.00 -40.91 40.72
C SER A 620 -10.19 -41.64 41.78
N SER A 621 -9.02 -42.19 41.45
CA SER A 621 -8.16 -42.88 42.41
C SER A 621 -7.56 -41.93 43.45
N LEU A 622 -7.22 -40.69 43.09
CA LEU A 622 -6.80 -39.67 44.05
C LEU A 622 -7.95 -39.27 45.01
N GLU A 623 -9.17 -39.14 44.49
CA GLU A 623 -10.37 -38.87 45.30
C GLU A 623 -10.70 -40.08 46.20
N GLU A 624 -10.51 -41.30 45.72
CA GLU A 624 -10.67 -42.53 46.50
C GLU A 624 -9.61 -42.64 47.60
N PHE A 625 -8.36 -42.33 47.31
CA PHE A 625 -7.30 -42.22 48.33
C PHE A 625 -7.59 -41.11 49.35
N GLN A 626 -8.05 -39.93 48.91
CA GLN A 626 -8.42 -38.84 49.81
C GLN A 626 -9.56 -39.25 50.75
N ASN A 627 -10.50 -40.06 50.26
CA ASN A 627 -11.64 -40.55 51.03
C ASN A 627 -11.36 -41.87 51.77
N SER A 628 -10.21 -42.51 51.52
CA SER A 628 -9.79 -43.71 52.24
C SER A 628 -9.62 -43.42 53.72
N SER A 629 -9.78 -44.42 54.59
CA SER A 629 -9.74 -44.29 56.05
C SER A 629 -8.34 -44.04 56.63
N ASN A 630 -7.42 -43.51 55.82
CA ASN A 630 -6.07 -43.11 56.23
C ASN A 630 -6.07 -42.05 57.35
N TYR A 631 -7.10 -41.20 57.42
CA TYR A 631 -7.30 -40.22 58.49
C TYR A 631 -7.91 -40.80 59.78
N GLU A 632 -8.41 -42.03 59.74
CA GLU A 632 -8.94 -42.73 60.93
C GLU A 632 -7.82 -43.41 61.74
N ILE A 633 -6.63 -43.54 61.16
CA ILE A 633 -5.47 -44.12 61.83
C ILE A 633 -4.84 -43.09 62.78
N SER A 634 -5.13 -43.24 64.08
CA SER A 634 -4.53 -42.42 65.13
C SER A 634 -3.12 -42.90 65.47
N TRP A 635 -2.14 -42.55 64.63
CA TRP A 635 -0.72 -42.91 64.83
C TRP A 635 -0.17 -42.52 66.21
N ASP A 636 -0.65 -41.43 66.80
CA ASP A 636 -0.26 -40.99 68.14
C ASP A 636 -0.63 -42.01 69.24
N VAL A 637 -1.76 -42.70 69.10
CA VAL A 637 -2.24 -43.70 70.06
C VAL A 637 -1.43 -44.98 69.92
N PHE A 638 -1.14 -45.40 68.68
CA PHE A 638 -0.28 -46.54 68.42
C PHE A 638 1.16 -46.31 68.93
N LEU A 639 1.74 -45.14 68.65
CA LEU A 639 3.06 -44.77 69.16
C LEU A 639 3.09 -44.70 70.69
N ALA A 640 2.01 -44.24 71.33
CA ALA A 640 1.89 -44.24 72.79
C ALA A 640 1.86 -45.66 73.36
N GLU A 641 1.17 -46.61 72.72
CA GLU A 641 1.15 -48.01 73.12
C GLU A 641 2.54 -48.66 72.98
N LEU A 642 3.22 -48.41 71.85
CA LEU A 642 4.58 -48.90 71.62
C LEU A 642 5.61 -48.32 72.60
N SER A 643 5.33 -47.16 73.19
CA SER A 643 6.20 -46.53 74.19
C SER A 643 6.12 -47.17 75.58
N LYS A 644 5.15 -48.07 75.81
CA LYS A 644 5.02 -48.79 77.10
C LYS A 644 6.12 -49.84 77.25
N PRO A 645 6.59 -50.09 78.49
CA PRO A 645 7.41 -51.26 78.78
C PRO A 645 6.69 -52.55 78.34
N VAL A 646 7.41 -53.51 77.75
CA VAL A 646 6.81 -54.72 77.16
C VAL A 646 6.17 -55.63 78.21
N THR A 647 6.82 -55.78 79.37
CA THR A 647 6.33 -56.60 80.50
C THR A 647 6.03 -55.73 81.72
N TYR A 648 5.12 -56.17 82.57
CA TYR A 648 4.84 -55.57 83.87
C TYR A 648 5.35 -56.49 84.97
N ASP A 649 6.14 -55.95 85.90
CA ASP A 649 6.66 -56.68 87.06
C ASP A 649 6.46 -55.86 88.35
N VAL A 650 5.93 -56.54 89.38
CA VAL A 650 5.69 -56.03 90.74
C VAL A 650 6.98 -55.72 91.51
N ASN A 651 8.15 -56.20 91.08
CA ASN A 651 9.44 -55.95 91.75
C ASN A 651 10.11 -54.61 91.36
N GLN A 652 9.31 -53.63 90.92
CA GLN A 652 9.71 -52.24 90.60
C GLN A 652 10.79 -52.12 89.52
N GLY A 653 10.48 -52.59 88.31
CA GLY A 653 11.37 -52.36 87.17
C GLY A 653 10.80 -52.66 85.78
N ASN A 654 9.69 -53.43 85.68
CA ASN A 654 9.19 -53.93 84.38
C ASN A 654 10.29 -54.61 83.55
N ASP A 655 11.24 -55.23 84.26
CA ASP A 655 12.46 -55.81 83.74
C ASP A 655 12.62 -57.20 84.36
N LEU A 656 12.50 -58.21 83.52
CA LEU A 656 12.57 -59.62 83.91
C LEU A 656 13.92 -59.98 84.56
N SER A 657 14.99 -59.22 84.29
CA SER A 657 16.31 -59.44 84.91
C SER A 657 16.34 -59.08 86.40
N VAL A 658 15.50 -58.13 86.82
CA VAL A 658 15.35 -57.75 88.23
C VAL A 658 14.65 -58.88 89.00
N LEU A 659 13.55 -59.40 88.45
CA LEU A 659 12.87 -60.58 89.02
C LEU A 659 13.82 -61.78 89.09
N ALA A 660 14.54 -62.09 88.01
CA ALA A 660 15.56 -63.16 88.00
C ALA A 660 16.62 -62.98 89.10
N GLY A 661 17.10 -61.75 89.33
CA GLY A 661 18.04 -61.43 90.42
C GLY A 661 17.47 -61.69 91.82
N THR A 662 16.20 -61.34 92.05
CA THR A 662 15.53 -61.61 93.33
C THR A 662 15.31 -63.11 93.55
N MET A 663 14.95 -63.85 92.50
CA MET A 663 14.79 -65.31 92.54
C MET A 663 16.09 -66.02 92.93
N ARG A 664 17.23 -65.60 92.37
CA ARG A 664 18.56 -66.15 92.74
C ARG A 664 18.92 -65.87 94.19
N THR A 665 18.63 -64.65 94.65
CA THR A 665 18.89 -64.25 96.04
C THR A 665 18.06 -65.11 97.00
N ALA A 666 16.79 -65.36 96.67
CA ALA A 666 15.94 -66.25 97.45
C ALA A 666 16.40 -67.71 97.38
N ALA A 667 16.81 -68.20 96.21
CA ALA A 667 17.31 -69.57 96.03
C ALA A 667 18.49 -69.89 96.94
N ALA A 668 19.38 -68.92 97.20
CA ALA A 668 20.51 -69.07 98.13
C ALA A 668 20.10 -69.41 99.58
N THR A 669 18.84 -69.14 99.95
CA THR A 669 18.29 -69.42 101.29
C THR A 669 17.55 -70.77 101.39
N ILE A 670 17.40 -71.50 100.28
CA ILE A 670 16.67 -72.78 100.20
C ILE A 670 17.61 -73.94 100.54
N ASN A 671 17.25 -74.75 101.55
CA ASN A 671 18.06 -75.88 102.01
C ASN A 671 17.97 -77.13 101.12
N ASN A 672 16.87 -77.31 100.37
CA ASN A 672 16.73 -78.42 99.42
C ASN A 672 17.49 -78.11 98.13
N THR A 673 18.48 -78.93 97.80
CA THR A 673 19.32 -78.76 96.61
C THR A 673 18.55 -78.87 95.29
N GLY A 674 17.46 -79.64 95.25
CA GLY A 674 16.60 -79.76 94.06
C GLY A 674 15.78 -78.51 93.80
N ASP A 675 15.13 -77.99 94.86
CA ASP A 675 14.30 -76.77 94.76
C ASP A 675 15.16 -75.53 94.48
N ARG A 676 16.36 -75.44 95.08
CA ARG A 676 17.32 -74.37 94.78
C ARG A 676 17.72 -74.34 93.30
N ALA A 677 18.07 -75.50 92.73
CA ALA A 677 18.47 -75.60 91.32
C ALA A 677 17.30 -75.27 90.37
N ALA A 678 16.06 -75.60 90.75
CA ALA A 678 14.87 -75.27 89.96
C ALA A 678 14.59 -73.75 89.95
N ILE A 679 14.68 -73.06 91.10
CA ILE A 679 14.51 -71.60 91.16
C ILE A 679 15.65 -70.87 90.43
N GLU A 680 16.89 -71.34 90.56
CA GLU A 680 18.03 -70.81 89.78
C GLU A 680 17.83 -71.02 88.27
N GLY A 681 17.27 -72.16 87.86
CA GLY A 681 16.93 -72.45 86.46
C GLY A 681 15.84 -71.53 85.91
N PHE A 682 14.76 -71.27 86.66
CA PHE A 682 13.73 -70.31 86.25
C PHE A 682 14.27 -68.87 86.16
N ALA A 683 15.16 -68.48 87.08
CA ALA A 683 15.83 -67.19 87.00
C ALA A 683 16.73 -67.07 85.76
N GLU A 684 17.40 -68.16 85.36
CA GLU A 684 18.19 -68.20 84.13
C GLU A 684 17.31 -68.12 82.87
N GLU A 685 16.16 -68.81 82.84
CA GLU A 685 15.19 -68.72 81.74
C GLU A 685 14.63 -67.29 81.60
N LEU A 686 14.29 -66.62 82.71
CA LEU A 686 13.86 -65.21 82.69
C LEU A 686 14.97 -64.26 82.22
N ASP A 687 16.23 -64.50 82.59
CA ASP A 687 17.36 -63.72 82.10
C ASP A 687 17.57 -63.89 80.58
N VAL A 688 17.40 -65.11 80.06
CA VAL A 688 17.50 -65.38 78.61
C VAL A 688 16.43 -64.58 77.85
N ILE A 689 15.22 -64.50 78.39
CA ILE A 689 14.12 -63.72 77.81
C ILE A 689 14.33 -62.21 77.98
N SER A 690 14.91 -61.78 79.12
CA SER A 690 15.18 -60.36 79.40
C SER A 690 16.27 -59.75 78.52
N LYS A 691 17.15 -60.59 77.96
CA LYS A 691 18.21 -60.12 77.09
C LYS A 691 17.58 -59.61 75.79
N PRO A 692 17.91 -58.39 75.35
CA PRO A 692 17.48 -57.94 74.04
C PRO A 692 17.94 -58.97 73.02
N TYR A 693 17.01 -59.43 72.18
CA TYR A 693 17.32 -60.29 71.05
C TYR A 693 18.35 -59.52 70.21
N GLY A 694 19.61 -59.92 70.29
CA GLY A 694 20.65 -59.40 69.44
C GLY A 694 20.26 -59.72 68.02
N SER A 695 20.00 -58.68 67.23
CA SER A 695 19.67 -58.75 65.81
C SER A 695 20.73 -59.56 65.06
N ILE A 696 20.43 -60.84 64.84
CA ILE A 696 20.81 -61.61 63.67
C ILE A 696 19.65 -61.42 62.68
N HIS A 697 19.65 -60.31 61.95
CA HIS A 697 19.79 -60.26 60.50
C HIS A 697 19.71 -58.82 60.01
#